data_AF-A0A067DD64-F1
#
_entry.id   AF-A0A067DD64-F1
#
_cell.length_a   1.000
_cell.length_b   1.000
_cell.length_c   1.000
_cell.angle_alpha   90.00
_cell.angle_beta   90.00
_cell.angle_gamma   90.00
#
_symmetry.space_group_name_H-M   'P 1'
#
loop_
_entity.id
_entity.type
_entity.pdbx_description
1 polymer ?
#
loop_
_entity_poly.entity_id
_entity_poly.type
_entity_poly.pdbx_seq_one_letter_code
_entity_poly.pdbx_strand_id
1 'polypeptide(L)'
;ENWSSKFRNSSIGDIPLIKYVDLDGNVALCSINASAKSHRTVCLSRQQSWLIDWNREFRCVANRFFMPMSTYDAVRSSSKKDVVLEWLQDQVKVVIMTVNEYADVLIKHLTHDRRLSVAYAHFLYHSFSQKYLSSGEVNYLCGLMPLVDNYGAVQTCRYGVLVPANQSKWAELIVSNPWSQERYVELGEDYLRPGNFAGQSTPGKQFMDFLKTHLEASDIPDISPPNAGFPTVSGPLTKENAFLLLDWIKRLKYKGIRIPEKFLTCIKEGCWLKITMNGYSGYRPPSHSFFPHSSWGDVLQNGSVLVDIPLVDKSFYGESINNYLEELKTVGVMFEFAEACEFIGKRLMCLAASSNVTRDNVFSILNFIRFLRGKCLPPDSFIQSVKDGCWLKTSQGYRSPGRSVLNDQAWKTASEISDIPFIDQNYYGQEILSFKVELQLLGVLAGFDQNYQLVIDNLKSPSYLNYLSADAVHLILACIRRSGSSEKLVRALGNTKCLKTDAGFKSPGECFLCDPDWGCLLQVFSCFPMIDETFYGSIIVSSKWELRQLGVVVDFEKAVEEFVRHFKLQASSSSISKDHVLLFLSCYRQLSGMRWKFPDEFKRCISEVKWLRTRQGDSHIGDYRSPRDCILFGPDWESISPITLLPFIDDSDRFYGDAIHEYRKELKSMGTAVTFADGVKFVADCLRIPSNPSNISPENVFSLLKCIRMLEEKNISLPESFTRQVSQKWLKTHVGDGYSSPNQCLLFDQQWESYLKQTDGPFIDEEFYGSEIKSYQRELSAIGVTVDIGRGCALL
;
A
#
# COMPACT_ATOMS: atom_id res chain seq x y z
N GLU A 1 -22.16 -69.55 71.03
CA GLU A 1 -21.96 -69.41 72.50
C GLU A 1 -20.57 -69.85 72.97
N ASN A 2 -20.16 -71.12 72.92
CA ASN A 2 -18.83 -71.55 73.43
C ASN A 2 -17.67 -71.51 72.40
N TRP A 3 -17.85 -70.84 71.26
CA TRP A 3 -16.88 -70.90 70.15
C TRP A 3 -15.51 -70.35 70.52
N SER A 4 -15.47 -69.11 71.04
CA SER A 4 -14.23 -68.42 71.40
C SER A 4 -13.45 -69.12 72.51
N SER A 5 -14.14 -69.75 73.47
CA SER A 5 -13.53 -70.36 74.64
C SER A 5 -13.10 -71.81 74.44
N LYS A 6 -13.83 -72.60 73.61
CA LYS A 6 -13.58 -74.04 73.46
C LYS A 6 -13.08 -74.47 72.09
N PHE A 7 -13.35 -73.71 71.03
CA PHE A 7 -13.17 -74.19 69.65
C PHE A 7 -12.17 -73.38 68.83
N ARG A 8 -11.95 -72.09 69.16
CA ARG A 8 -11.08 -71.18 68.39
C ARG A 8 -9.65 -71.70 68.15
N ASN A 9 -9.07 -72.42 69.11
CA ASN A 9 -7.70 -72.96 69.03
C ASN A 9 -7.67 -74.48 68.78
N SER A 10 -8.79 -75.09 68.38
CA SER A 10 -8.87 -76.52 68.05
C SER A 10 -8.74 -76.76 66.54
N SER A 11 -8.50 -78.02 66.14
CA SER A 11 -8.44 -78.43 64.73
C SER A 11 -9.79 -78.39 64.00
N ILE A 12 -10.88 -78.02 64.68
CA ILE A 12 -12.23 -77.94 64.08
C ILE A 12 -12.30 -77.00 62.87
N GLY A 13 -11.42 -75.98 62.83
CA GLY A 13 -11.34 -75.03 61.73
C GLY A 13 -10.94 -75.65 60.40
N ASP A 14 -10.22 -76.78 60.42
CA ASP A 14 -9.75 -77.49 59.23
C ASP A 14 -10.68 -78.63 58.80
N ILE A 15 -11.70 -78.95 59.59
CA ILE A 15 -12.68 -79.99 59.26
C ILE A 15 -13.69 -79.43 58.25
N PRO A 16 -13.98 -80.14 57.14
CA PRO A 16 -14.93 -79.70 56.12
C PRO A 16 -16.38 -79.84 56.60
N LEU A 17 -16.88 -78.81 57.29
CA LEU A 17 -18.21 -78.80 57.92
C LEU A 17 -19.23 -77.91 57.20
N ILE A 18 -18.77 -76.96 56.37
CA ILE A 18 -19.62 -75.93 55.78
C ILE A 18 -20.11 -76.38 54.41
N LYS A 19 -21.43 -76.54 54.28
CA LYS A 19 -22.09 -76.95 53.04
C LYS A 19 -22.24 -75.78 52.07
N TYR A 20 -21.95 -76.02 50.80
CA TYR A 20 -22.22 -75.10 49.70
C TYR A 20 -22.62 -75.89 48.43
N VAL A 21 -23.24 -75.21 47.48
CA VAL A 21 -23.56 -75.76 46.15
C VAL A 21 -22.39 -75.49 45.21
N ASP A 22 -21.81 -76.54 44.64
CA ASP A 22 -20.69 -76.44 43.70
C ASP A 22 -21.14 -76.14 42.25
N LEU A 23 -20.17 -76.12 41.33
CA LEU A 23 -20.37 -75.83 39.91
C LEU A 23 -21.36 -76.78 39.22
N ASP A 24 -21.38 -78.04 39.65
CA ASP A 24 -22.24 -79.07 39.06
C ASP A 24 -23.65 -79.04 39.65
N GLY A 25 -23.87 -78.24 40.70
CA GLY A 25 -25.12 -78.17 41.46
C GLY A 25 -25.16 -79.16 42.62
N ASN A 26 -24.05 -79.81 42.96
CA ASN A 26 -23.97 -80.79 44.03
C ASN A 26 -23.65 -80.12 45.38
N VAL A 27 -24.05 -80.76 46.48
CA VAL A 27 -23.70 -80.30 47.82
C VAL A 27 -22.27 -80.74 48.14
N ALA A 28 -21.37 -79.76 48.23
CA ALA A 28 -19.98 -79.95 48.63
C ALA A 28 -19.74 -79.38 50.04
N LEU A 29 -18.61 -79.78 50.64
CA LEU A 29 -18.19 -79.34 51.97
C LEU A 29 -16.86 -78.59 51.90
N CYS A 30 -16.73 -77.52 52.66
CA CYS A 30 -15.47 -76.82 52.88
C CYS A 30 -15.20 -76.60 54.37
N SER A 31 -13.92 -76.44 54.72
CA SER A 31 -13.54 -76.14 56.09
C SER A 31 -13.74 -74.66 56.41
N ILE A 32 -13.85 -74.33 57.69
CA ILE A 32 -14.02 -72.95 58.16
C ILE A 32 -12.81 -72.10 57.74
N ASN A 33 -11.60 -72.66 57.85
CA ASN A 33 -10.38 -72.01 57.40
C ASN A 33 -10.32 -71.83 55.88
N ALA A 34 -10.85 -72.78 55.09
CA ALA A 34 -10.92 -72.64 53.63
C ALA A 34 -11.92 -71.55 53.19
N SER A 35 -13.06 -71.43 53.89
CA SER A 35 -14.02 -70.34 53.72
C SER A 35 -13.43 -68.98 54.11
N ALA A 36 -12.71 -68.92 55.24
CA ALA A 36 -12.14 -67.68 55.78
C ALA A 36 -10.93 -67.14 54.97
N LYS A 37 -10.14 -68.00 54.33
CA LYS A 37 -8.93 -67.62 53.53
C LYS A 37 -9.24 -67.20 52.09
N SER A 38 -10.48 -66.81 51.79
CA SER A 38 -10.87 -66.14 50.53
C SER A 38 -10.75 -66.95 49.24
N HIS A 39 -10.41 -68.25 49.31
CA HIS A 39 -10.31 -69.09 48.10
C HIS A 39 -11.69 -69.52 47.59
N ARG A 40 -12.70 -69.59 48.46
CA ARG A 40 -14.11 -69.85 48.14
C ARG A 40 -14.99 -69.12 49.16
N THR A 41 -15.69 -68.07 48.74
CA THR A 41 -16.55 -67.32 49.66
C THR A 41 -17.93 -67.95 49.69
N VAL A 42 -18.30 -68.52 50.85
CA VAL A 42 -19.65 -69.07 51.05
C VAL A 42 -20.63 -67.93 51.35
N CYS A 43 -21.79 -67.98 50.72
CA CYS A 43 -22.77 -66.91 50.71
C CYS A 43 -24.17 -67.39 51.14
N LEU A 44 -24.90 -66.47 51.75
CA LEU A 44 -26.29 -66.64 52.16
C LEU A 44 -27.11 -65.46 51.60
N SER A 45 -28.30 -65.73 51.08
CA SER A 45 -29.19 -64.70 50.53
C SER A 45 -30.65 -64.97 50.84
N ARG A 46 -31.45 -63.91 50.87
CA ARG A 46 -32.92 -64.03 51.03
C ARG A 46 -33.55 -64.73 49.82
N GLN A 47 -33.01 -64.51 48.63
CA GLN A 47 -33.40 -65.17 47.38
C GLN A 47 -32.44 -66.34 47.09
N GLN A 48 -32.34 -67.27 48.03
CA GLN A 48 -31.33 -68.34 48.00
C GLN A 48 -31.43 -69.21 46.74
N SER A 49 -32.63 -69.71 46.40
CA SER A 49 -32.85 -70.54 45.21
C SER A 49 -32.48 -69.81 43.91
N TRP A 50 -32.94 -68.55 43.79
CA TRP A 50 -32.63 -67.69 42.65
C TRP A 50 -31.13 -67.57 42.41
N LEU A 51 -30.36 -67.22 43.45
CA LEU A 51 -28.92 -67.04 43.30
C LEU A 51 -28.18 -68.36 43.10
N ILE A 52 -28.67 -69.50 43.61
CA ILE A 52 -28.10 -70.82 43.29
C ILE A 52 -28.23 -71.10 41.79
N ASP A 53 -29.43 -70.95 41.22
CA ASP A 53 -29.71 -71.27 39.82
C ASP A 53 -28.92 -70.35 38.88
N TRP A 54 -28.90 -69.05 39.14
CA TRP A 54 -28.15 -68.09 38.34
C TRP A 54 -26.64 -68.25 38.50
N ASN A 55 -26.13 -68.50 39.71
CA ASN A 55 -24.69 -68.74 39.92
C ASN A 55 -24.21 -70.00 39.17
N ARG A 56 -25.08 -70.99 38.98
CA ARG A 56 -24.81 -72.14 38.11
C ARG A 56 -24.74 -71.74 36.63
N GLU A 57 -25.68 -70.92 36.13
CA GLU A 57 -25.62 -70.38 34.75
C GLU A 57 -24.32 -69.60 34.52
N PHE A 58 -23.88 -68.85 35.54
CA PHE A 58 -22.61 -68.11 35.52
C PHE A 58 -21.37 -68.95 35.83
N ARG A 59 -21.50 -70.28 35.97
CA ARG A 59 -20.37 -71.19 36.27
C ARG A 59 -19.54 -70.74 37.48
N CYS A 60 -20.20 -70.16 38.49
CA CYS A 60 -19.60 -69.63 39.72
C CYS A 60 -18.34 -68.74 39.51
N VAL A 61 -18.26 -68.00 38.38
CA VAL A 61 -17.07 -67.21 38.01
C VAL A 61 -16.69 -66.13 39.02
N ALA A 62 -17.64 -65.66 39.83
CA ALA A 62 -17.44 -64.68 40.89
C ALA A 62 -16.80 -65.27 42.17
N ASN A 63 -16.52 -66.58 42.20
CA ASN A 63 -16.03 -67.29 43.39
C ASN A 63 -16.93 -67.07 44.63
N ARG A 64 -18.24 -67.00 44.39
CA ARG A 64 -19.31 -66.92 45.39
C ARG A 64 -20.07 -68.23 45.32
N PHE A 65 -20.20 -68.92 46.45
CA PHE A 65 -20.86 -70.22 46.51
C PHE A 65 -21.98 -70.17 47.53
N PHE A 66 -23.19 -70.51 47.13
CA PHE A 66 -24.36 -70.39 47.99
C PHE A 66 -24.57 -71.67 48.81
N MET A 67 -24.99 -71.53 50.08
CA MET A 67 -25.40 -72.69 50.88
C MET A 67 -26.58 -73.44 50.22
N PRO A 68 -26.65 -74.78 50.31
CA PRO A 68 -27.78 -75.51 49.74
C PRO A 68 -29.07 -75.15 50.47
N MET A 69 -30.19 -75.26 49.75
CA MET A 69 -31.49 -74.81 50.21
C MET A 69 -31.90 -75.45 51.55
N SER A 70 -31.62 -76.74 51.72
CA SER A 70 -31.84 -77.47 52.97
C SER A 70 -31.09 -76.90 54.18
N THR A 71 -29.88 -76.37 53.96
CA THR A 71 -29.09 -75.72 55.03
C THR A 71 -29.61 -74.32 55.33
N TYR A 72 -29.98 -73.56 54.30
CA TYR A 72 -30.62 -72.25 54.48
C TYR A 72 -31.93 -72.37 55.28
N ASP A 73 -32.79 -73.33 54.92
CA ASP A 73 -34.07 -73.56 55.61
C ASP A 73 -33.86 -74.00 57.07
N ALA A 74 -32.86 -74.87 57.32
CA ALA A 74 -32.50 -75.28 58.67
C ALA A 74 -31.98 -74.10 59.52
N VAL A 75 -31.15 -73.23 58.96
CA VAL A 75 -30.68 -72.01 59.66
C VAL A 75 -31.85 -71.07 59.94
N ARG A 76 -32.77 -70.91 58.99
CA ARG A 76 -33.93 -70.00 59.11
C ARG A 76 -34.97 -70.50 60.11
N SER A 77 -35.13 -71.82 60.24
CA SER A 77 -36.07 -72.47 61.16
C SER A 77 -35.50 -72.72 62.56
N SER A 78 -34.20 -72.46 62.77
CA SER A 78 -33.55 -72.58 64.07
C SER A 78 -34.12 -71.59 65.09
N SER A 79 -34.41 -72.07 66.31
CA SER A 79 -34.80 -71.21 67.44
C SER A 79 -33.70 -70.25 67.90
N LYS A 80 -32.44 -70.52 67.52
CA LYS A 80 -31.27 -69.66 67.78
C LYS A 80 -30.72 -69.02 66.49
N LYS A 81 -31.60 -68.71 65.53
CA LYS A 81 -31.22 -68.18 64.20
C LYS A 81 -30.21 -67.04 64.27
N ASP A 82 -30.43 -66.02 65.08
CA ASP A 82 -29.55 -64.83 65.12
C ASP A 82 -28.14 -65.20 65.61
N VAL A 83 -28.05 -66.06 66.63
CA VAL A 83 -26.77 -66.59 67.15
C VAL A 83 -26.05 -67.43 66.10
N VAL A 84 -26.77 -68.20 65.29
CA VAL A 84 -26.19 -69.01 64.21
C VAL A 84 -25.70 -68.12 63.06
N LEU A 85 -26.47 -67.10 62.67
CA LEU A 85 -26.08 -66.16 61.63
C LEU A 85 -24.87 -65.33 62.03
N GLU A 86 -24.84 -64.81 63.26
CA GLU A 86 -23.69 -64.10 63.81
C GLU A 86 -22.44 -65.00 63.81
N TRP A 87 -22.58 -66.26 64.22
CA TRP A 87 -21.48 -67.22 64.16
C TRP A 87 -20.99 -67.48 62.72
N LEU A 88 -21.91 -67.65 61.76
CA LEU A 88 -21.57 -67.85 60.35
C LEU A 88 -20.85 -66.64 59.76
N GLN A 89 -21.29 -65.42 60.08
CA GLN A 89 -20.67 -64.18 59.60
C GLN A 89 -19.31 -63.93 60.24
N ASP A 90 -19.21 -64.03 61.57
CA ASP A 90 -18.03 -63.59 62.29
C ASP A 90 -16.92 -64.63 62.31
N GLN A 91 -17.28 -65.91 62.44
CA GLN A 91 -16.34 -67.01 62.62
C GLN A 91 -16.07 -67.75 61.31
N VAL A 92 -17.10 -68.02 60.52
CA VAL A 92 -16.99 -68.75 59.24
C VAL A 92 -16.74 -67.82 58.05
N LYS A 93 -16.95 -66.51 58.24
CA LYS A 93 -16.84 -65.48 57.19
C LYS A 93 -17.81 -65.71 56.04
N VAL A 94 -19.00 -66.24 56.35
CA VAL A 94 -20.10 -66.36 55.39
C VAL A 94 -20.63 -64.95 55.08
N VAL A 95 -20.70 -64.61 53.80
CA VAL A 95 -21.17 -63.31 53.35
C VAL A 95 -22.68 -63.37 53.12
N ILE A 96 -23.43 -62.55 53.85
CA ILE A 96 -24.84 -62.32 53.52
C ILE A 96 -24.89 -61.33 52.37
N MET A 97 -25.53 -61.70 51.26
CA MET A 97 -25.59 -60.85 50.08
C MET A 97 -26.98 -60.80 49.46
N THR A 98 -27.33 -59.61 48.96
CA THR A 98 -28.51 -59.33 48.15
C THR A 98 -28.26 -59.69 46.69
N VAL A 99 -29.32 -59.71 45.88
CA VAL A 99 -29.22 -59.91 44.43
C VAL A 99 -28.41 -58.77 43.78
N ASN A 100 -28.58 -57.53 44.26
CA ASN A 100 -27.84 -56.36 43.78
C ASN A 100 -26.33 -56.46 44.08
N GLU A 101 -25.96 -56.81 45.32
CA GLU A 101 -24.54 -57.00 45.69
C GLU A 101 -23.89 -58.16 44.93
N TYR A 102 -24.63 -59.25 44.70
CA TYR A 102 -24.14 -60.34 43.86
C TYR A 102 -23.92 -59.88 42.41
N ALA A 103 -24.85 -59.09 41.85
CA ALA A 103 -24.75 -58.53 40.51
C ALA A 103 -23.51 -57.63 40.34
N ASP A 104 -23.25 -56.73 41.31
CA ASP A 104 -22.08 -55.84 41.31
C ASP A 104 -20.75 -56.61 41.36
N VAL A 105 -20.68 -57.67 42.17
CA VAL A 105 -19.51 -58.54 42.22
C VAL A 105 -19.34 -59.28 40.89
N LEU A 106 -20.42 -59.81 40.33
CA LEU A 106 -20.40 -60.62 39.13
C LEU A 106 -19.86 -59.87 37.91
N ILE A 107 -20.23 -58.60 37.71
CA ILE A 107 -19.79 -57.77 36.56
C ILE A 107 -18.27 -57.82 36.36
N LYS A 108 -17.49 -57.82 37.45
CA LYS A 108 -16.02 -57.78 37.43
C LYS A 108 -15.39 -59.02 36.79
N HIS A 109 -16.17 -60.09 36.60
CA HIS A 109 -15.72 -61.38 36.06
C HIS A 109 -16.25 -61.67 34.64
N LEU A 110 -17.04 -60.77 34.05
CA LEU A 110 -17.74 -61.01 32.76
C LEU A 110 -16.98 -60.51 31.52
N THR A 111 -15.83 -59.86 31.70
CA THR A 111 -15.17 -59.00 30.70
C THR A 111 -14.70 -59.70 29.40
N HIS A 112 -14.70 -61.03 29.34
CA HIS A 112 -14.18 -61.79 28.20
C HIS A 112 -15.13 -62.88 27.68
N ASP A 113 -16.27 -63.13 28.33
CA ASP A 113 -17.20 -64.20 27.95
C ASP A 113 -18.50 -63.61 27.39
N ARG A 114 -18.67 -63.78 26.07
CA ARG A 114 -19.85 -63.36 25.30
C ARG A 114 -21.14 -63.94 25.88
N ARG A 115 -21.17 -65.24 26.19
CA ARG A 115 -22.37 -65.92 26.67
C ARG A 115 -22.73 -65.43 28.08
N LEU A 116 -21.75 -65.29 28.96
CA LEU A 116 -22.01 -64.81 30.32
C LEU A 116 -22.43 -63.34 30.35
N SER A 117 -21.89 -62.51 29.46
CA SER A 117 -22.31 -61.11 29.32
C SER A 117 -23.77 -60.98 28.88
N VAL A 118 -24.21 -61.79 27.92
CA VAL A 118 -25.63 -61.85 27.52
C VAL A 118 -26.48 -62.41 28.67
N ALA A 119 -26.07 -63.51 29.29
CA ALA A 119 -26.78 -64.10 30.44
C ALA A 119 -26.95 -63.10 31.59
N TYR A 120 -26.00 -62.19 31.80
CA TYR A 120 -26.08 -61.13 32.80
C TYR A 120 -27.16 -60.10 32.49
N ALA A 121 -27.33 -59.69 31.23
CA ALA A 121 -28.45 -58.85 30.83
C ALA A 121 -29.81 -59.51 31.09
N HIS A 122 -29.91 -60.81 30.81
CA HIS A 122 -31.11 -61.61 31.14
C HIS A 122 -31.31 -61.75 32.65
N PHE A 123 -30.25 -61.91 33.44
CA PHE A 123 -30.31 -61.93 34.90
C PHE A 123 -30.87 -60.62 35.46
N LEU A 124 -30.43 -59.47 34.95
CA LEU A 124 -30.98 -58.17 35.35
C LEU A 124 -32.45 -58.04 34.97
N TYR A 125 -32.82 -58.37 33.73
CA TYR A 125 -34.20 -58.34 33.26
C TYR A 125 -35.12 -59.19 34.15
N HIS A 126 -34.73 -60.44 34.41
CA HIS A 126 -35.55 -61.35 35.19
C HIS A 126 -35.58 -60.96 36.67
N SER A 127 -34.46 -60.51 37.24
CA SER A 127 -34.40 -60.04 38.63
C SER A 127 -35.24 -58.78 38.83
N PHE A 128 -35.29 -57.88 37.84
CA PHE A 128 -36.22 -56.75 37.83
C PHE A 128 -37.67 -57.20 37.73
N SER A 129 -37.96 -58.10 36.78
CA SER A 129 -39.32 -58.62 36.56
C SER A 129 -39.90 -59.33 37.79
N GLN A 130 -39.05 -60.03 38.56
CA GLN A 130 -39.41 -60.69 39.82
C GLN A 130 -39.38 -59.75 41.04
N LYS A 131 -39.10 -58.46 40.84
CA LYS A 131 -38.99 -57.43 41.90
C LYS A 131 -37.89 -57.70 42.93
N TYR A 132 -36.84 -58.41 42.54
CA TYR A 132 -35.64 -58.60 43.35
C TYR A 132 -34.65 -57.43 43.22
N LEU A 133 -34.73 -56.69 42.11
CA LEU A 133 -34.03 -55.43 41.90
C LEU A 133 -35.05 -54.31 41.68
N SER A 134 -34.76 -53.13 42.22
CA SER A 134 -35.48 -51.89 41.93
C SER A 134 -35.01 -51.28 40.61
N SER A 135 -35.82 -50.36 40.04
CA SER A 135 -35.47 -49.66 38.80
C SER A 135 -34.14 -48.89 38.91
N GLY A 136 -33.87 -48.26 40.06
CA GLY A 136 -32.62 -47.55 40.32
C GLY A 136 -31.39 -48.47 40.35
N GLU A 137 -31.51 -49.64 40.99
CA GLU A 137 -30.44 -50.65 41.00
C GLU A 137 -30.18 -51.21 39.60
N VAL A 138 -31.23 -51.47 38.83
CA VAL A 138 -31.11 -51.92 37.44
C VAL A 138 -30.41 -50.86 36.59
N ASN A 139 -30.78 -49.59 36.66
CA ASN A 139 -30.12 -48.53 35.90
C ASN A 139 -28.63 -48.43 36.22
N TYR A 140 -28.27 -48.51 37.49
CA TYR A 140 -26.88 -48.52 37.94
C TYR A 140 -26.11 -49.74 37.38
N LEU A 141 -26.66 -50.95 37.54
CA LEU A 141 -26.04 -52.19 37.09
C LEU A 141 -25.96 -52.28 35.56
N CYS A 142 -27.00 -51.83 34.85
CA CYS A 142 -27.01 -51.70 33.41
C CYS A 142 -25.88 -50.75 32.98
N GLY A 143 -25.70 -49.59 33.63
CA GLY A 143 -24.59 -48.66 33.37
C GLY A 143 -23.19 -49.29 33.39
N LEU A 144 -22.97 -50.28 34.27
CA LEU A 144 -21.70 -50.99 34.42
C LEU A 144 -21.59 -52.28 33.60
N MET A 145 -22.70 -52.80 33.10
CA MET A 145 -22.79 -54.08 32.40
C MET A 145 -21.91 -54.11 31.13
N PRO A 146 -21.08 -55.14 30.93
CA PRO A 146 -20.41 -55.34 29.64
C PRO A 146 -21.41 -55.76 28.56
N LEU A 147 -21.25 -55.22 27.36
CA LEU A 147 -22.14 -55.47 26.22
C LEU A 147 -21.45 -56.27 25.14
N VAL A 148 -22.16 -57.20 24.51
CA VAL A 148 -21.68 -57.91 23.34
C VAL A 148 -22.03 -57.11 22.09
N ASP A 149 -21.02 -56.72 21.32
CA ASP A 149 -21.26 -56.04 20.06
C ASP A 149 -21.70 -57.00 18.94
N ASN A 150 -22.08 -56.45 17.79
CA ASN A 150 -22.49 -57.21 16.61
C ASN A 150 -21.40 -58.13 16.03
N TYR A 151 -20.13 -57.90 16.34
CA TYR A 151 -19.02 -58.80 15.98
C TYR A 151 -18.78 -59.90 17.03
N GLY A 152 -19.50 -59.86 18.15
CA GLY A 152 -19.38 -60.82 19.24
C GLY A 152 -18.29 -60.49 20.25
N ALA A 153 -17.68 -59.30 20.18
CA ALA A 153 -16.70 -58.85 21.15
C ALA A 153 -17.38 -58.20 22.37
N VAL A 154 -16.79 -58.37 23.54
CA VAL A 154 -17.32 -57.86 24.80
C VAL A 154 -16.75 -56.45 25.06
N GLN A 155 -17.63 -55.46 25.08
CA GLN A 155 -17.32 -54.04 25.31
C GLN A 155 -17.64 -53.65 26.75
N THR A 156 -16.62 -53.24 27.49
CA THR A 156 -16.74 -52.82 28.91
C THR A 156 -16.96 -51.32 29.08
N CYS A 157 -16.75 -50.53 28.03
CA CYS A 157 -16.85 -49.08 28.04
C CYS A 157 -17.74 -48.62 26.88
N ARG A 158 -18.64 -47.66 27.14
CA ARG A 158 -19.53 -47.12 26.11
C ARG A 158 -19.98 -45.70 26.42
N TYR A 159 -20.28 -44.94 25.37
CA TYR A 159 -20.94 -43.63 25.44
C TYR A 159 -22.35 -43.64 24.86
N GLY A 160 -22.63 -44.56 23.94
CA GLY A 160 -23.96 -44.75 23.37
C GLY A 160 -24.21 -46.21 23.02
N VAL A 161 -25.48 -46.60 23.00
CA VAL A 161 -25.90 -47.97 22.67
C VAL A 161 -26.87 -47.91 21.49
N LEU A 162 -26.47 -48.53 20.40
CA LEU A 162 -27.28 -48.72 19.22
C LEU A 162 -28.07 -50.03 19.37
N VAL A 163 -29.35 -50.00 19.02
CA VAL A 163 -30.12 -51.24 18.86
C VAL A 163 -29.51 -52.11 17.75
N PRO A 164 -29.68 -53.43 17.79
CA PRO A 164 -29.14 -54.33 16.77
C PRO A 164 -29.56 -53.91 15.36
N ALA A 165 -28.66 -54.05 14.37
CA ALA A 165 -28.90 -53.56 13.00
C ALA A 165 -30.19 -54.08 12.38
N ASN A 166 -30.56 -55.33 12.65
CA ASN A 166 -31.78 -55.95 12.15
C ASN A 166 -33.03 -55.18 12.61
N GLN A 167 -33.78 -54.63 11.65
CA GLN A 167 -34.98 -53.79 11.86
C GLN A 167 -34.71 -52.40 12.44
N SER A 168 -33.46 -51.91 12.40
CA SER A 168 -33.12 -50.56 12.84
C SER A 168 -32.99 -49.57 11.68
N LYS A 169 -33.44 -48.33 11.89
CA LYS A 169 -33.34 -47.24 10.91
C LYS A 169 -31.92 -46.71 10.78
N TRP A 170 -31.14 -46.75 11.85
CA TRP A 170 -29.74 -46.32 11.79
C TRP A 170 -28.92 -47.24 10.87
N ALA A 171 -29.20 -48.54 10.84
CA ALA A 171 -28.53 -49.46 9.92
C ALA A 171 -28.96 -49.22 8.46
N GLU A 172 -30.21 -48.81 8.20
CA GLU A 172 -30.65 -48.42 6.84
C GLU A 172 -29.87 -47.21 6.30
N LEU A 173 -29.54 -46.25 7.18
CA LEU A 173 -28.80 -45.05 6.80
C LEU A 173 -27.27 -45.26 6.78
N ILE A 174 -26.72 -45.99 7.74
CA ILE A 174 -25.27 -46.04 7.99
C ILE A 174 -24.64 -47.36 7.53
N VAL A 175 -25.46 -48.38 7.24
CA VAL A 175 -25.10 -49.76 6.84
C VAL A 175 -24.36 -50.55 7.92
N SER A 176 -23.34 -49.97 8.53
CA SER A 176 -22.52 -50.57 9.60
C SER A 176 -22.12 -49.50 10.61
N ASN A 177 -21.98 -49.85 11.89
CA ASN A 177 -21.63 -48.89 12.93
C ASN A 177 -20.23 -48.24 12.69
N PRO A 178 -20.17 -46.95 12.31
CA PRO A 178 -18.91 -46.26 12.01
C PRO A 178 -18.25 -45.68 13.27
N TRP A 179 -18.90 -45.83 14.43
CA TRP A 179 -18.54 -45.19 15.69
C TRP A 179 -18.07 -46.19 16.75
N SER A 180 -17.67 -47.41 16.33
CA SER A 180 -17.09 -48.40 17.24
C SER A 180 -15.89 -47.84 18.01
N GLN A 181 -15.07 -47.01 17.37
CA GLN A 181 -13.93 -46.31 18.00
C GLN A 181 -14.34 -45.16 18.92
N GLU A 182 -15.53 -44.61 18.73
CA GLU A 182 -16.13 -43.57 19.59
C GLU A 182 -16.89 -44.19 20.78
N ARG A 183 -16.71 -45.49 21.02
CA ARG A 183 -17.38 -46.26 22.09
C ARG A 183 -18.90 -46.27 21.96
N TYR A 184 -19.42 -46.20 20.74
CA TYR A 184 -20.82 -46.51 20.47
C TYR A 184 -20.95 -47.99 20.16
N VAL A 185 -21.68 -48.70 21.02
CA VAL A 185 -21.81 -50.16 20.92
C VAL A 185 -23.10 -50.50 20.22
N GLU A 186 -22.99 -51.18 19.09
CA GLU A 186 -24.12 -51.85 18.44
C GLU A 186 -24.37 -53.18 19.10
N LEU A 187 -25.53 -53.34 19.73
CA LEU A 187 -25.91 -54.60 20.36
C LEU A 187 -25.93 -55.74 19.35
N GLY A 188 -25.28 -56.86 19.68
CA GLY A 188 -25.31 -58.04 18.83
C GLY A 188 -26.69 -58.71 18.72
N GLU A 189 -26.86 -59.56 17.71
CA GLU A 189 -28.11 -60.30 17.51
C GLU A 189 -28.52 -61.19 18.69
N ASP A 190 -27.57 -61.52 19.58
CA ASP A 190 -27.83 -62.30 20.79
C ASP A 190 -28.91 -61.65 21.67
N TYR A 191 -29.03 -60.31 21.64
CA TYR A 191 -30.03 -59.57 22.41
C TYR A 191 -31.42 -59.54 21.75
N LEU A 192 -31.55 -59.91 20.47
CA LEU A 192 -32.85 -60.00 19.79
C LEU A 192 -33.54 -61.35 20.00
N ARG A 193 -32.75 -62.40 20.22
CA ARG A 193 -33.24 -63.78 20.26
C ARG A 193 -33.87 -64.07 21.62
N PRO A 194 -34.96 -64.87 21.68
CA PRO A 194 -35.43 -65.40 22.95
C PRO A 194 -34.32 -66.19 23.65
N GLY A 195 -34.07 -65.86 24.91
CA GLY A 195 -33.06 -66.52 25.74
C GLY A 195 -33.70 -67.51 26.71
N ASN A 196 -33.02 -68.62 26.99
CA ASN A 196 -33.34 -69.49 28.12
C ASN A 196 -32.10 -69.61 29.02
N PHE A 197 -32.15 -68.96 30.18
CA PHE A 197 -31.06 -68.87 31.13
C PHE A 197 -31.56 -69.22 32.53
N ALA A 198 -30.84 -70.07 33.25
CA ALA A 198 -31.24 -70.54 34.59
C ALA A 198 -32.70 -71.06 34.65
N GLY A 199 -33.17 -71.70 33.57
CA GLY A 199 -34.54 -72.24 33.45
C GLY A 199 -35.64 -71.18 33.21
N GLN A 200 -35.28 -69.91 33.03
CA GLN A 200 -36.20 -68.81 32.73
C GLN A 200 -36.20 -68.49 31.23
N SER A 201 -37.40 -68.38 30.64
CA SER A 201 -37.57 -68.00 29.23
C SER A 201 -37.85 -66.50 29.10
N THR A 202 -37.10 -65.83 28.21
CA THR A 202 -37.24 -64.40 27.95
C THR A 202 -37.90 -64.14 26.58
N PRO A 203 -39.04 -63.42 26.52
CA PRO A 203 -39.61 -62.97 25.25
C PRO A 203 -38.76 -61.84 24.63
N GLY A 204 -38.28 -62.02 23.40
CA GLY A 204 -37.34 -61.08 22.75
C GLY A 204 -37.83 -59.62 22.69
N LYS A 205 -39.12 -59.38 22.42
CA LYS A 205 -39.68 -58.01 22.36
C LYS A 205 -39.66 -57.31 23.72
N GLN A 206 -40.11 -57.99 24.78
CA GLN A 206 -40.13 -57.41 26.13
C GLN A 206 -38.72 -57.15 26.66
N PHE A 207 -37.77 -58.00 26.28
CA PHE A 207 -36.37 -57.81 26.62
C PHE A 207 -35.76 -56.59 25.90
N MET A 208 -36.05 -56.42 24.61
CA MET A 208 -35.62 -55.22 23.90
C MET A 208 -36.22 -53.94 24.47
N ASP A 209 -37.48 -53.96 24.90
CA ASP A 209 -38.11 -52.81 25.58
C ASP A 209 -37.42 -52.49 26.93
N PHE A 210 -37.01 -53.53 27.67
CA PHE A 210 -36.19 -53.39 28.87
C PHE A 210 -34.81 -52.76 28.56
N LEU A 211 -34.11 -53.22 27.52
CA LEU A 211 -32.83 -52.65 27.11
C LEU A 211 -32.98 -51.20 26.64
N LYS A 212 -34.01 -50.86 25.88
CA LYS A 212 -34.30 -49.47 25.49
C LYS A 212 -34.51 -48.56 26.71
N THR A 213 -35.18 -49.08 27.74
CA THR A 213 -35.54 -48.30 28.94
C THR A 213 -34.38 -48.13 29.91
N HIS A 214 -33.63 -49.21 30.19
CA HIS A 214 -32.62 -49.23 31.25
C HIS A 214 -31.17 -49.15 30.75
N LEU A 215 -30.91 -49.54 29.49
CA LEU A 215 -29.60 -49.42 28.84
C LEU A 215 -29.53 -48.20 27.90
N GLU A 216 -30.65 -47.49 27.72
CA GLU A 216 -30.79 -46.37 26.77
C GLU A 216 -30.46 -46.76 25.32
N ALA A 217 -30.59 -48.06 24.98
CA ALA A 217 -30.39 -48.55 23.63
C ALA A 217 -31.38 -47.86 22.68
N SER A 218 -30.86 -47.12 21.70
CA SER A 218 -31.67 -46.22 20.87
C SER A 218 -31.41 -46.44 19.39
N ASP A 219 -32.37 -46.01 18.58
CA ASP A 219 -32.29 -45.98 17.12
C ASP A 219 -32.38 -44.53 16.62
N ILE A 220 -32.09 -44.28 15.34
CA ILE A 220 -32.43 -43.02 14.70
C ILE A 220 -33.96 -42.90 14.64
N PRO A 221 -34.53 -41.74 14.95
CA PRO A 221 -33.88 -40.44 15.22
C PRO A 221 -33.66 -40.10 16.70
N ASP A 222 -33.80 -41.06 17.60
CA ASP A 222 -33.80 -40.82 19.04
C ASP A 222 -32.41 -40.90 19.69
N ILE A 223 -31.45 -41.59 19.04
CA ILE A 223 -30.06 -41.65 19.49
C ILE A 223 -29.32 -40.32 19.27
N SER A 224 -28.49 -39.93 20.26
CA SER A 224 -27.58 -38.80 20.10
C SER A 224 -26.31 -39.24 19.36
N PRO A 225 -25.89 -38.56 18.27
CA PRO A 225 -24.66 -38.90 17.57
C PRO A 225 -23.41 -38.59 18.41
N PRO A 226 -22.30 -39.31 18.21
CA PRO A 226 -20.99 -38.89 18.71
C PRO A 226 -20.45 -37.69 17.92
N ASN A 227 -19.37 -37.07 18.41
CA ASN A 227 -18.64 -36.04 17.67
C ASN A 227 -17.72 -36.64 16.60
N ALA A 228 -18.30 -37.41 15.67
CA ALA A 228 -17.62 -38.08 14.58
C ALA A 228 -18.48 -38.12 13.32
N GLY A 229 -17.83 -38.19 12.16
CA GLY A 229 -18.53 -38.33 10.88
C GLY A 229 -18.96 -39.77 10.59
N PHE A 230 -19.66 -39.96 9.48
CA PHE A 230 -20.00 -41.29 8.96
C PHE A 230 -19.94 -41.28 7.42
N PRO A 231 -19.48 -42.37 6.78
CA PRO A 231 -19.09 -42.35 5.38
C PRO A 231 -20.26 -42.21 4.41
N THR A 232 -21.47 -42.67 4.76
CA THR A 232 -22.60 -42.74 3.82
C THR A 232 -22.93 -41.38 3.18
N VAL A 233 -22.85 -40.28 3.94
CA VAL A 233 -23.15 -38.94 3.43
C VAL A 233 -22.12 -38.42 2.43
N SER A 234 -20.98 -39.09 2.27
CA SER A 234 -20.00 -38.74 1.23
C SER A 234 -20.50 -39.06 -0.17
N GLY A 235 -21.50 -39.95 -0.28
CA GLY A 235 -22.10 -40.38 -1.55
C GLY A 235 -23.60 -40.15 -1.59
N PRO A 236 -24.24 -40.46 -2.74
CA PRO A 236 -25.65 -40.20 -2.97
C PRO A 236 -26.55 -41.00 -2.01
N LEU A 237 -27.50 -40.31 -1.36
CA LEU A 237 -28.53 -40.94 -0.55
C LEU A 237 -29.81 -41.16 -1.36
N THR A 238 -30.53 -42.25 -1.04
CA THR A 238 -31.90 -42.44 -1.50
C THR A 238 -32.82 -41.38 -0.89
N LYS A 239 -34.01 -41.21 -1.46
CA LYS A 239 -35.01 -40.26 -0.96
C LYS A 239 -35.38 -40.56 0.49
N GLU A 240 -35.56 -41.84 0.82
CA GLU A 240 -35.92 -42.34 2.14
C GLU A 240 -34.80 -42.07 3.15
N ASN A 241 -33.54 -42.38 2.80
CA ASN A 241 -32.40 -42.18 3.69
C ASN A 241 -32.11 -40.69 3.92
N ALA A 242 -32.30 -39.84 2.91
CA ALA A 242 -32.19 -38.39 3.07
C ALA A 242 -33.25 -37.86 4.06
N PHE A 243 -34.50 -38.33 3.98
CA PHE A 243 -35.51 -37.94 4.96
C PHE A 243 -35.25 -38.51 6.35
N LEU A 244 -34.73 -39.74 6.48
CA LEU A 244 -34.31 -40.29 7.77
C LEU A 244 -33.22 -39.43 8.43
N LEU A 245 -32.24 -38.96 7.64
CA LEU A 245 -31.20 -38.04 8.11
C LEU A 245 -31.79 -36.69 8.56
N LEU A 246 -32.69 -36.11 7.77
CA LEU A 246 -33.33 -34.84 8.12
C LEU A 246 -34.25 -34.97 9.35
N ASP A 247 -34.98 -36.07 9.48
CA ASP A 247 -35.76 -36.41 10.68
C ASP A 247 -34.86 -36.51 11.91
N TRP A 248 -33.66 -37.08 11.77
CA TRP A 248 -32.70 -37.14 12.85
C TRP A 248 -32.28 -35.75 13.33
N ILE A 249 -31.89 -34.87 12.40
CA ILE A 249 -31.55 -33.48 12.70
C ILE A 249 -32.74 -32.76 13.36
N LYS A 250 -33.94 -32.94 12.82
CA LYS A 250 -35.19 -32.37 13.34
C LYS A 250 -35.43 -32.77 14.80
N ARG A 251 -35.23 -34.06 15.13
CA ARG A 251 -35.41 -34.58 16.49
C ARG A 251 -34.35 -34.09 17.46
N LEU A 252 -33.08 -34.03 17.04
CA LEU A 252 -32.00 -33.47 17.86
C LEU A 252 -32.32 -32.02 18.23
N LYS A 253 -32.76 -31.22 17.24
CA LYS A 253 -33.20 -29.83 17.47
C LYS A 253 -34.41 -29.76 18.39
N TYR A 254 -35.43 -30.58 18.16
CA TYR A 254 -36.65 -30.61 18.98
C TYR A 254 -36.35 -30.95 20.45
N LYS A 255 -35.43 -31.88 20.71
CA LYS A 255 -34.98 -32.26 22.06
C LYS A 255 -34.01 -31.25 22.69
N GLY A 256 -33.61 -30.19 21.97
CA GLY A 256 -32.61 -29.23 22.44
C GLY A 256 -31.18 -29.81 22.54
N ILE A 257 -30.92 -30.92 21.86
CA ILE A 257 -29.60 -31.58 21.88
C ILE A 257 -28.68 -30.83 20.92
N ARG A 258 -27.52 -30.38 21.43
CA ARG A 258 -26.51 -29.73 20.59
C ARG A 258 -25.94 -30.76 19.61
N ILE A 259 -26.10 -30.49 18.31
CA ILE A 259 -25.54 -31.34 17.26
C ILE A 259 -24.00 -31.25 17.31
N PRO A 260 -23.29 -32.39 17.42
CA PRO A 260 -21.84 -32.40 17.43
C PRO A 260 -21.23 -31.86 16.13
N GLU A 261 -20.11 -31.16 16.24
CA GLU A 261 -19.50 -30.42 15.14
C GLU A 261 -19.03 -31.32 13.99
N LYS A 262 -18.23 -32.37 14.28
CA LYS A 262 -17.71 -33.25 13.23
C LYS A 262 -18.83 -34.02 12.50
N PHE A 263 -19.87 -34.39 13.24
CA PHE A 263 -21.07 -35.01 12.69
C PHE A 263 -21.80 -34.05 11.75
N LEU A 264 -22.00 -32.79 12.16
CA LEU A 264 -22.66 -31.80 11.30
C LEU A 264 -21.82 -31.45 10.07
N THR A 265 -20.50 -31.31 10.23
CA THR A 265 -19.57 -30.97 9.15
C THR A 265 -19.53 -32.05 8.07
N CYS A 266 -19.52 -33.34 8.43
CA CYS A 266 -19.55 -34.40 7.41
C CYS A 266 -20.86 -34.42 6.61
N ILE A 267 -21.98 -34.03 7.22
CA ILE A 267 -23.27 -33.90 6.52
C ILE A 267 -23.25 -32.67 5.60
N LYS A 268 -22.71 -31.53 6.06
CA LYS A 268 -22.61 -30.29 5.29
C LYS A 268 -21.79 -30.46 4.02
N GLU A 269 -20.64 -31.12 4.14
CA GLU A 269 -19.65 -31.28 3.06
C GLU A 269 -19.85 -32.55 2.23
N GLY A 270 -20.73 -33.46 2.66
CA GLY A 270 -20.97 -34.73 2.00
C GLY A 270 -21.84 -34.61 0.75
N CYS A 271 -21.46 -35.28 -0.35
CA CYS A 271 -22.16 -35.25 -1.64
C CYS A 271 -23.44 -36.10 -1.70
N TRP A 272 -24.31 -36.01 -0.70
CA TRP A 272 -25.52 -36.82 -0.62
C TRP A 272 -26.80 -36.16 -1.14
N LEU A 273 -26.84 -34.83 -1.15
CA LEU A 273 -28.05 -34.08 -1.48
C LEU A 273 -28.25 -34.06 -3.00
N LYS A 274 -29.43 -34.49 -3.44
CA LYS A 274 -29.79 -34.49 -4.85
C LYS A 274 -30.18 -33.09 -5.31
N ILE A 275 -29.60 -32.68 -6.43
CA ILE A 275 -29.72 -31.34 -6.98
C ILE A 275 -29.98 -31.39 -8.49
N THR A 276 -30.49 -30.29 -9.02
CA THR A 276 -30.69 -30.04 -10.45
C THR A 276 -29.84 -28.85 -10.86
N MET A 277 -29.04 -29.01 -11.91
CA MET A 277 -28.17 -28.00 -12.52
C MET A 277 -28.48 -27.94 -14.02
N ASN A 278 -29.04 -26.83 -14.51
CA ASN A 278 -29.33 -26.63 -15.94
C ASN A 278 -30.09 -27.82 -16.60
N GLY A 279 -31.07 -28.37 -15.87
CA GLY A 279 -31.88 -29.52 -16.34
C GLY A 279 -31.24 -30.89 -16.12
N TYR A 280 -29.98 -30.97 -15.68
CA TYR A 280 -29.30 -32.23 -15.36
C TYR A 280 -29.38 -32.52 -13.85
N SER A 281 -29.70 -33.77 -13.49
CA SER A 281 -29.70 -34.21 -12.09
C SER A 281 -28.30 -34.63 -11.64
N GLY A 282 -27.89 -34.22 -10.44
CA GLY A 282 -26.63 -34.64 -9.82
C GLY A 282 -26.73 -34.68 -8.30
N TYR A 283 -25.58 -34.86 -7.63
CA TYR A 283 -25.47 -34.81 -6.18
C TYR A 283 -24.36 -33.85 -5.77
N ARG A 284 -24.61 -33.04 -4.74
CA ARG A 284 -23.66 -32.05 -4.22
C ARG A 284 -23.71 -31.97 -2.69
N PRO A 285 -22.67 -31.39 -2.08
CA PRO A 285 -22.72 -30.98 -0.69
C PRO A 285 -23.88 -30.03 -0.43
N PRO A 286 -24.65 -30.21 0.66
CA PRO A 286 -25.59 -29.20 1.14
C PRO A 286 -24.99 -27.80 1.24
N SER A 287 -23.76 -27.66 1.74
CA SER A 287 -23.04 -26.37 1.87
C SER A 287 -22.75 -25.66 0.54
N HIS A 288 -22.89 -26.36 -0.58
CA HIS A 288 -22.75 -25.82 -1.93
C HIS A 288 -24.07 -25.81 -2.70
N SER A 289 -25.20 -26.11 -2.05
CA SER A 289 -26.50 -26.26 -2.68
C SER A 289 -27.48 -25.19 -2.23
N PHE A 290 -28.42 -24.86 -3.09
CA PHE A 290 -29.38 -23.79 -2.87
C PHE A 290 -30.80 -24.32 -2.88
N PHE A 291 -31.63 -23.84 -1.97
CA PHE A 291 -33.04 -24.16 -2.00
C PHE A 291 -33.75 -23.28 -3.05
N PRO A 292 -34.49 -23.86 -4.02
CA PRO A 292 -35.19 -23.08 -5.04
C PRO A 292 -36.41 -22.37 -4.43
N HIS A 293 -36.22 -21.15 -3.93
CA HIS A 293 -37.31 -20.24 -3.61
C HIS A 293 -37.83 -19.60 -4.91
N SER A 294 -39.15 -19.51 -5.05
CA SER A 294 -39.86 -19.24 -6.32
C SER A 294 -39.60 -17.87 -6.97
N SER A 295 -38.82 -16.98 -6.36
CA SER A 295 -38.60 -15.63 -6.88
C SER A 295 -37.25 -15.43 -7.57
N TRP A 296 -36.20 -16.19 -7.22
CA TRP A 296 -34.84 -15.93 -7.72
C TRP A 296 -34.08 -17.16 -8.24
N GLY A 297 -34.46 -18.38 -7.86
CA GLY A 297 -33.78 -19.60 -8.33
C GLY A 297 -33.80 -19.74 -9.85
N ASP A 298 -34.98 -19.55 -10.46
CA ASP A 298 -35.17 -19.60 -11.91
C ASP A 298 -34.52 -18.41 -12.62
N VAL A 299 -34.50 -17.24 -11.97
CA VAL A 299 -33.88 -16.02 -12.49
C VAL A 299 -32.37 -16.18 -12.59
N LEU A 300 -31.75 -16.80 -11.57
CA LEU A 300 -30.32 -17.06 -11.57
C LEU A 300 -29.94 -18.16 -12.56
N GLN A 301 -30.67 -19.28 -12.64
CA GLN A 301 -30.37 -20.33 -13.63
C GLN A 301 -30.46 -19.81 -15.08
N ASN A 302 -31.40 -18.91 -15.37
CA ASN A 302 -31.52 -18.31 -16.70
C ASN A 302 -30.52 -17.16 -16.95
N GLY A 303 -29.98 -16.55 -15.89
CA GLY A 303 -29.07 -15.40 -15.97
C GLY A 303 -27.59 -15.75 -15.88
N SER A 304 -27.20 -16.81 -15.15
CA SER A 304 -25.80 -17.17 -14.90
C SER A 304 -25.27 -18.17 -15.94
N VAL A 305 -24.91 -17.66 -17.12
CA VAL A 305 -24.34 -18.47 -18.23
C VAL A 305 -23.02 -19.16 -17.84
N LEU A 306 -22.29 -18.62 -16.85
CA LEU A 306 -20.93 -19.08 -16.50
C LEU A 306 -20.84 -20.09 -15.34
N VAL A 307 -21.83 -20.11 -14.46
CA VAL A 307 -21.79 -20.96 -13.25
C VAL A 307 -23.13 -21.65 -13.11
N ASP A 308 -23.09 -22.99 -13.17
CA ASP A 308 -24.25 -23.81 -12.86
C ASP A 308 -24.55 -23.71 -11.35
N ILE A 309 -25.79 -23.34 -11.02
CA ILE A 309 -26.24 -23.23 -9.64
C ILE A 309 -26.96 -24.51 -9.24
N PRO A 310 -26.43 -25.30 -8.30
CA PRO A 310 -27.05 -26.53 -7.83
C PRO A 310 -28.26 -26.23 -6.96
N LEU A 311 -29.45 -26.36 -7.53
CA LEU A 311 -30.71 -26.22 -6.80
C LEU A 311 -31.17 -27.57 -6.25
N VAL A 312 -31.72 -27.62 -5.04
CA VAL A 312 -32.33 -28.86 -4.49
C VAL A 312 -33.39 -29.41 -5.45
N ASP A 313 -33.28 -30.70 -5.79
CA ASP A 313 -34.17 -31.36 -6.75
C ASP A 313 -35.54 -31.65 -6.15
N LYS A 314 -36.45 -30.67 -6.27
CA LYS A 314 -37.85 -30.82 -5.84
C LYS A 314 -38.60 -31.92 -6.58
N SER A 315 -38.21 -32.28 -7.81
CA SER A 315 -38.87 -33.34 -8.57
C SER A 315 -38.58 -34.73 -7.96
N PHE A 316 -37.37 -34.91 -7.45
CA PHE A 316 -36.97 -36.13 -6.75
C PHE A 316 -37.57 -36.22 -5.35
N TYR A 317 -37.40 -35.18 -4.52
CA TYR A 317 -37.86 -35.22 -3.13
C TYR A 317 -39.39 -35.01 -2.98
N GLY A 318 -40.05 -34.37 -3.96
CA GLY A 318 -41.46 -34.00 -3.88
C GLY A 318 -41.73 -32.88 -2.88
N GLU A 319 -43.00 -32.56 -2.65
CA GLU A 319 -43.40 -31.45 -1.75
C GLU A 319 -43.00 -31.67 -0.29
N SER A 320 -42.77 -32.92 0.13
CA SER A 320 -42.36 -33.28 1.49
C SER A 320 -41.06 -32.61 1.95
N ILE A 321 -40.16 -32.24 1.03
CA ILE A 321 -38.90 -31.55 1.35
C ILE A 321 -39.13 -30.17 1.98
N ASN A 322 -40.28 -29.55 1.69
CA ASN A 322 -40.65 -28.26 2.27
C ASN A 322 -40.93 -28.35 3.79
N ASN A 323 -41.11 -29.55 4.35
CA ASN A 323 -41.28 -29.74 5.79
C ASN A 323 -39.96 -29.76 6.58
N TYR A 324 -38.83 -29.60 5.87
CA TYR A 324 -37.47 -29.72 6.42
C TYR A 324 -36.59 -28.48 6.17
N LEU A 325 -37.18 -27.30 5.95
CA LEU A 325 -36.41 -26.10 5.58
C LEU A 325 -35.36 -25.72 6.64
N GLU A 326 -35.74 -25.81 7.92
CA GLU A 326 -34.85 -25.47 9.03
C GLU A 326 -33.73 -26.49 9.21
N GLU A 327 -33.99 -27.76 8.92
CA GLU A 327 -33.01 -28.84 8.89
C GLU A 327 -32.05 -28.65 7.72
N LEU A 328 -32.57 -28.32 6.53
CA LEU A 328 -31.77 -28.01 5.33
C LEU A 328 -30.83 -26.83 5.56
N LYS A 329 -31.31 -25.72 6.17
CA LYS A 329 -30.45 -24.61 6.62
C LYS A 329 -29.38 -25.08 7.61
N THR A 330 -29.77 -25.93 8.57
CA THR A 330 -28.85 -26.45 9.59
C THR A 330 -27.71 -27.25 8.95
N VAL A 331 -28.03 -28.08 7.95
CA VAL A 331 -27.05 -28.86 7.20
C VAL A 331 -26.38 -28.05 6.08
N GLY A 332 -26.58 -26.73 5.99
CA GLY A 332 -25.78 -25.84 5.13
C GLY A 332 -26.39 -25.49 3.77
N VAL A 333 -27.61 -25.94 3.46
CA VAL A 333 -28.31 -25.47 2.25
C VAL A 333 -28.57 -23.98 2.37
N MET A 334 -28.20 -23.23 1.33
CA MET A 334 -28.35 -21.78 1.26
C MET A 334 -29.76 -21.39 0.77
N PHE A 335 -30.28 -20.28 1.28
CA PHE A 335 -31.66 -19.82 1.05
C PHE A 335 -31.73 -18.37 0.57
N GLU A 336 -30.68 -17.59 0.79
CA GLU A 336 -30.66 -16.17 0.45
C GLU A 336 -30.08 -15.93 -0.93
N PHE A 337 -30.66 -14.96 -1.64
CA PHE A 337 -30.17 -14.54 -2.95
C PHE A 337 -28.71 -14.05 -2.90
N ALA A 338 -28.35 -13.33 -1.83
CA ALA A 338 -26.99 -12.83 -1.61
C ALA A 338 -25.95 -13.96 -1.53
N GLU A 339 -26.30 -15.08 -0.87
CA GLU A 339 -25.45 -16.27 -0.77
C GLU A 339 -25.19 -16.88 -2.15
N ALA A 340 -26.22 -16.93 -3.01
CA ALA A 340 -26.09 -17.42 -4.37
C ALA A 340 -25.17 -16.51 -5.21
N CYS A 341 -25.35 -15.19 -5.12
CA CYS A 341 -24.47 -14.22 -5.77
C CYS A 341 -23.00 -14.36 -5.31
N GLU A 342 -22.76 -14.53 -4.00
CA GLU A 342 -21.42 -14.71 -3.46
C GLU A 342 -20.79 -16.03 -3.94
N PHE A 343 -21.57 -17.12 -3.99
CA PHE A 343 -21.12 -18.40 -4.51
C PHE A 343 -20.72 -18.33 -5.99
N ILE A 344 -21.55 -17.70 -6.83
CA ILE A 344 -21.25 -17.50 -8.25
C ILE A 344 -19.94 -16.70 -8.38
N GLY A 345 -19.82 -15.59 -7.67
CA GLY A 345 -18.61 -14.75 -7.73
C GLY A 345 -17.36 -15.49 -7.26
N LYS A 346 -17.40 -16.20 -6.13
CA LYS A 346 -16.28 -17.04 -5.66
C LYS A 346 -15.89 -18.10 -6.68
N ARG A 347 -16.88 -18.79 -7.29
CA ARG A 347 -16.61 -19.82 -8.29
C ARG A 347 -15.94 -19.23 -9.54
N LEU A 348 -16.41 -18.08 -10.00
CA LEU A 348 -15.79 -17.34 -11.11
C LEU A 348 -14.35 -16.92 -10.78
N MET A 349 -14.09 -16.44 -9.55
CA MET A 349 -12.74 -16.06 -9.15
C MET A 349 -11.80 -17.27 -9.03
N CYS A 350 -12.29 -18.42 -8.57
CA CYS A 350 -11.51 -19.67 -8.61
C CYS A 350 -11.18 -20.08 -10.05
N LEU A 351 -12.14 -19.96 -10.98
CA LEU A 351 -11.88 -20.21 -12.41
C LEU A 351 -10.83 -19.25 -12.97
N ALA A 352 -10.97 -17.95 -12.66
CA ALA A 352 -10.03 -16.90 -13.04
C ALA A 352 -8.60 -17.10 -12.49
N ALA A 353 -8.47 -17.69 -11.30
CA ALA A 353 -7.17 -18.03 -10.72
C ALA A 353 -6.55 -19.27 -11.40
N SER A 354 -7.37 -20.20 -11.87
CA SER A 354 -6.92 -21.45 -12.50
C SER A 354 -6.64 -21.34 -14.01
N SER A 355 -7.27 -20.37 -14.70
CA SER A 355 -7.06 -20.09 -16.12
C SER A 355 -7.32 -18.62 -16.43
N ASN A 356 -6.68 -18.06 -17.46
CA ASN A 356 -6.93 -16.68 -17.87
C ASN A 356 -8.40 -16.51 -18.28
N VAL A 357 -9.10 -15.57 -17.64
CA VAL A 357 -10.47 -15.20 -18.00
C VAL A 357 -10.50 -14.73 -19.46
N THR A 358 -11.30 -15.40 -20.27
CA THR A 358 -11.47 -15.06 -21.69
C THR A 358 -12.28 -13.78 -21.85
N ARG A 359 -12.22 -13.18 -23.04
CA ARG A 359 -13.07 -12.06 -23.45
C ARG A 359 -14.55 -12.34 -23.16
N ASP A 360 -15.04 -13.53 -23.53
CA ASP A 360 -16.45 -13.89 -23.39
C ASP A 360 -16.86 -13.98 -21.91
N ASN A 361 -15.99 -14.52 -21.05
CA ASN A 361 -16.25 -14.59 -19.61
C ASN A 361 -16.43 -13.19 -19.00
N VAL A 362 -15.62 -12.21 -19.41
CA VAL A 362 -15.76 -10.82 -18.96
C VAL A 362 -17.12 -10.24 -19.39
N PHE A 363 -17.50 -10.43 -20.65
CA PHE A 363 -18.81 -9.97 -21.12
C PHE A 363 -19.96 -10.65 -20.40
N SER A 364 -19.85 -11.94 -20.08
CA SER A 364 -20.85 -12.64 -19.28
C SER A 364 -20.95 -12.10 -17.84
N ILE A 365 -19.84 -11.72 -17.19
CA ILE A 365 -19.87 -11.05 -15.88
C ILE A 365 -20.62 -9.72 -15.98
N LEU A 366 -20.30 -8.90 -16.97
CA LEU A 366 -20.92 -7.58 -17.16
C LEU A 366 -22.41 -7.71 -17.53
N ASN A 367 -22.76 -8.65 -18.41
CA ASN A 367 -24.14 -8.96 -18.75
C ASN A 367 -24.93 -9.48 -17.55
N PHE A 368 -24.31 -10.26 -16.67
CA PHE A 368 -24.96 -10.71 -15.45
C PHE A 368 -25.26 -9.53 -14.51
N ILE A 369 -24.32 -8.61 -14.29
CA ILE A 369 -24.57 -7.38 -13.51
C ILE A 369 -25.70 -6.56 -14.13
N ARG A 370 -25.67 -6.38 -15.46
CA ARG A 370 -26.74 -5.69 -16.20
C ARG A 370 -28.09 -6.36 -16.03
N PHE A 371 -28.13 -7.69 -16.11
CA PHE A 371 -29.34 -8.49 -15.93
C PHE A 371 -29.91 -8.34 -14.51
N LEU A 372 -29.06 -8.44 -13.47
CA LEU A 372 -29.48 -8.25 -12.08
C LEU A 372 -30.11 -6.86 -11.87
N ARG A 373 -29.46 -5.81 -12.39
CA ARG A 373 -29.98 -4.45 -12.36
C ARG A 373 -31.31 -4.31 -13.10
N GLY A 374 -31.43 -4.91 -14.28
CA GLY A 374 -32.65 -4.89 -15.09
C GLY A 374 -33.84 -5.60 -14.42
N LYS A 375 -33.57 -6.54 -13.52
CA LYS A 375 -34.58 -7.25 -12.70
C LYS A 375 -34.78 -6.64 -11.32
N CYS A 376 -34.19 -5.47 -11.03
CA CYS A 376 -34.20 -4.82 -9.71
C CYS A 376 -33.66 -5.71 -8.57
N LEU A 377 -32.73 -6.61 -8.88
CA LEU A 377 -32.05 -7.46 -7.89
C LEU A 377 -30.73 -6.79 -7.45
N PRO A 378 -30.36 -6.85 -6.15
CA PRO A 378 -29.17 -6.20 -5.63
C PRO A 378 -27.89 -6.91 -6.12
N PRO A 379 -27.01 -6.25 -6.90
CA PRO A 379 -25.80 -6.87 -7.43
C PRO A 379 -24.61 -6.84 -6.43
N ASP A 380 -24.77 -6.20 -5.27
CA ASP A 380 -23.66 -5.84 -4.38
C ASP A 380 -22.85 -7.05 -3.90
N SER A 381 -23.51 -8.14 -3.48
CA SER A 381 -22.82 -9.35 -3.02
C SER A 381 -22.02 -10.02 -4.15
N PHE A 382 -22.53 -9.97 -5.38
CA PHE A 382 -21.80 -10.46 -6.56
C PHE A 382 -20.61 -9.54 -6.89
N ILE A 383 -20.82 -8.23 -6.92
CA ILE A 383 -19.75 -7.24 -7.16
C ILE A 383 -18.63 -7.40 -6.13
N GLN A 384 -18.98 -7.49 -4.85
CA GLN A 384 -18.02 -7.62 -3.76
C GLN A 384 -17.17 -8.90 -3.88
N SER A 385 -17.72 -9.98 -4.43
CA SER A 385 -17.00 -11.25 -4.61
C SER A 385 -16.10 -11.27 -5.85
N VAL A 386 -16.28 -10.36 -6.82
CA VAL A 386 -15.47 -10.34 -8.06
C VAL A 386 -14.58 -9.10 -8.22
N LYS A 387 -14.88 -7.97 -7.55
CA LYS A 387 -14.20 -6.68 -7.79
C LYS A 387 -12.71 -6.66 -7.42
N ASP A 388 -12.28 -7.53 -6.52
CA ASP A 388 -10.89 -7.59 -6.04
C ASP A 388 -10.04 -8.58 -6.85
N GLY A 389 -10.65 -9.42 -7.68
CA GLY A 389 -9.96 -10.40 -8.51
C GLY A 389 -9.25 -9.77 -9.72
N CYS A 390 -8.07 -10.28 -10.08
CA CYS A 390 -7.27 -9.78 -11.22
C CYS A 390 -7.68 -10.46 -12.54
N TRP A 391 -8.88 -10.15 -13.04
CA TRP A 391 -9.43 -10.78 -14.26
C TRP A 391 -9.68 -9.80 -15.41
N LEU A 392 -9.58 -8.49 -15.18
CA LEU A 392 -9.82 -7.49 -16.23
C LEU A 392 -8.52 -7.16 -16.96
N LYS A 393 -8.47 -7.36 -18.27
CA LYS A 393 -7.27 -7.12 -19.07
C LYS A 393 -7.10 -5.62 -19.36
N THR A 394 -5.91 -5.11 -19.07
CA THR A 394 -5.53 -3.73 -19.29
C THR A 394 -4.27 -3.65 -20.15
N SER A 395 -3.88 -2.45 -20.55
CA SER A 395 -2.58 -2.15 -21.19
C SER A 395 -1.38 -2.63 -20.37
N GLN A 396 -1.54 -2.83 -19.06
CA GLN A 396 -0.51 -3.36 -18.15
C GLN A 396 -0.75 -4.83 -17.73
N GLY A 397 -1.53 -5.58 -18.50
CA GLY A 397 -1.89 -6.96 -18.17
C GLY A 397 -3.16 -7.06 -17.32
N TYR A 398 -3.38 -8.19 -16.67
CA TYR A 398 -4.59 -8.43 -15.89
C TYR A 398 -4.55 -7.69 -14.54
N ARG A 399 -5.61 -6.94 -14.25
CA ARG A 399 -5.77 -6.11 -13.04
C ARG A 399 -7.15 -6.33 -12.44
N SER A 400 -7.32 -5.88 -11.19
CA SER A 400 -8.66 -5.77 -10.61
C SER A 400 -9.42 -4.61 -11.24
N PRO A 401 -10.76 -4.72 -11.38
CA PRO A 401 -11.60 -3.62 -11.84
C PRO A 401 -11.34 -2.29 -11.11
N GLY A 402 -11.21 -2.31 -9.78
CA GLY A 402 -10.91 -1.11 -8.97
C GLY A 402 -9.55 -0.45 -9.25
N ARG A 403 -8.65 -1.12 -9.96
CA ARG A 403 -7.34 -0.60 -10.37
C ARG A 403 -7.23 -0.39 -11.88
N SER A 404 -8.35 -0.39 -12.57
CA SER A 404 -8.44 -0.26 -14.02
C SER A 404 -9.16 1.03 -14.40
N VAL A 405 -8.81 1.59 -15.55
CA VAL A 405 -9.41 2.83 -16.06
C VAL A 405 -10.06 2.57 -17.41
N LEU A 406 -11.28 3.06 -17.59
CA LEU A 406 -11.93 3.06 -18.90
C LEU A 406 -11.28 4.13 -19.78
N ASN A 407 -10.67 3.72 -20.88
CA ASN A 407 -10.04 4.65 -21.83
C ASN A 407 -11.09 5.45 -22.60
N ASP A 408 -11.54 6.55 -22.03
CA ASP A 408 -12.41 7.52 -22.69
C ASP A 408 -11.63 8.78 -23.10
N GLN A 409 -12.28 9.65 -23.87
CA GLN A 409 -11.66 10.86 -24.41
C GLN A 409 -11.10 11.79 -23.32
N ALA A 410 -11.63 11.75 -22.09
CA ALA A 410 -11.16 12.61 -21.00
C ALA A 410 -9.75 12.22 -20.51
N TRP A 411 -9.33 10.98 -20.76
CA TRP A 411 -8.01 10.47 -20.37
C TRP A 411 -6.94 10.63 -21.46
N LYS A 412 -7.29 11.15 -22.65
CA LYS A 412 -6.37 11.25 -23.79
C LYS A 412 -5.07 11.99 -23.42
N THR A 413 -5.18 13.19 -22.83
CA THR A 413 -4.02 13.99 -22.42
C THR A 413 -3.21 13.29 -21.31
N ALA A 414 -3.87 12.62 -20.36
CA ALA A 414 -3.20 11.88 -19.30
C ALA A 414 -2.42 10.66 -19.83
N SER A 415 -2.92 10.02 -20.89
CA SER A 415 -2.26 8.89 -21.54
C SER A 415 -0.94 9.26 -22.24
N GLU A 416 -0.73 10.53 -22.56
CA GLU A 416 0.55 11.00 -23.13
C GLU A 416 1.67 10.93 -22.08
N ILE A 417 1.37 11.25 -20.81
CA ILE A 417 2.34 11.40 -19.73
C ILE A 417 2.39 10.22 -18.75
N SER A 418 1.37 9.37 -18.73
CA SER A 418 1.20 8.32 -17.72
C SER A 418 0.76 7.01 -18.36
N ASP A 419 1.41 5.91 -17.96
CA ASP A 419 1.07 4.54 -18.36
C ASP A 419 -0.08 4.01 -17.50
N ILE A 420 -1.22 4.70 -17.50
CA ILE A 420 -2.39 4.31 -16.71
C ILE A 420 -2.90 2.94 -17.21
N PRO A 421 -3.32 2.04 -16.30
CA PRO A 421 -3.86 0.71 -16.65
C PRO A 421 -5.24 0.81 -17.31
N PHE A 422 -5.25 1.28 -18.55
CA PHE A 422 -6.43 1.39 -19.38
C PHE A 422 -6.94 0.01 -19.80
N ILE A 423 -8.26 -0.20 -19.75
CA ILE A 423 -8.90 -1.42 -20.28
C ILE A 423 -8.49 -1.60 -21.75
N ASP A 424 -8.04 -2.81 -22.08
CA ASP A 424 -7.52 -3.14 -23.41
C ASP A 424 -8.64 -3.19 -24.46
N GLN A 425 -8.93 -2.06 -25.08
CA GLN A 425 -9.95 -1.96 -26.13
C GLN A 425 -9.60 -2.75 -27.39
N ASN A 426 -8.32 -3.03 -27.66
CA ASN A 426 -7.94 -3.86 -28.79
C ASN A 426 -8.36 -5.31 -28.56
N TYR A 427 -8.31 -5.76 -27.30
CA TYR A 427 -8.77 -7.08 -26.91
C TYR A 427 -10.30 -7.19 -26.82
N TYR A 428 -10.96 -6.26 -26.12
CA TYR A 428 -12.41 -6.31 -25.88
C TYR A 428 -13.28 -5.72 -26.99
N GLY A 429 -12.71 -4.87 -27.86
CA GLY A 429 -13.45 -4.09 -28.85
C GLY A 429 -14.25 -2.92 -28.25
N GLN A 430 -14.91 -2.15 -29.11
CA GLN A 430 -15.72 -0.98 -28.70
C GLN A 430 -16.96 -1.35 -27.87
N GLU A 431 -17.39 -2.61 -27.92
CA GLU A 431 -18.54 -3.12 -27.17
C GLU A 431 -18.39 -2.94 -25.65
N ILE A 432 -17.16 -3.01 -25.12
CA ILE A 432 -16.88 -2.84 -23.69
C ILE A 432 -17.31 -1.47 -23.16
N LEU A 433 -17.30 -0.43 -24.02
CA LEU A 433 -17.72 0.91 -23.65
C LEU A 433 -19.22 0.99 -23.36
N SER A 434 -20.03 0.10 -23.95
CA SER A 434 -21.46 0.02 -23.66
C SER A 434 -21.75 -0.41 -22.22
N PHE A 435 -20.77 -1.01 -21.52
CA PHE A 435 -20.87 -1.47 -20.13
C PHE A 435 -20.33 -0.46 -19.11
N LYS A 436 -20.25 0.84 -19.46
CA LYS A 436 -19.72 1.89 -18.58
C LYS A 436 -20.30 1.84 -17.15
N VAL A 437 -21.62 1.68 -17.01
CA VAL A 437 -22.28 1.66 -15.70
C VAL A 437 -21.91 0.41 -14.91
N GLU A 438 -21.89 -0.76 -15.54
CA GLU A 438 -21.51 -2.02 -14.90
C GLU A 438 -20.03 -2.01 -14.48
N LEU A 439 -19.15 -1.44 -15.30
CA LEU A 439 -17.73 -1.26 -14.99
C LEU A 439 -17.52 -0.31 -13.81
N GLN A 440 -18.25 0.81 -13.76
CA GLN A 440 -18.20 1.74 -12.63
C GLN A 440 -18.66 1.09 -11.32
N LEU A 441 -19.69 0.24 -11.36
CA LEU A 441 -20.14 -0.53 -10.18
C LEU A 441 -19.06 -1.49 -9.67
N LEU A 442 -18.23 -2.03 -10.56
CA LEU A 442 -17.07 -2.85 -10.20
C LEU A 442 -15.88 -2.02 -9.69
N GLY A 443 -15.95 -0.69 -9.73
CA GLY A 443 -14.90 0.22 -9.29
C GLY A 443 -13.95 0.71 -10.39
N VAL A 444 -14.23 0.40 -11.66
CA VAL A 444 -13.48 0.97 -12.79
C VAL A 444 -13.70 2.47 -12.85
N LEU A 445 -12.61 3.23 -12.91
CA LEU A 445 -12.68 4.67 -13.08
C LEU A 445 -13.06 5.00 -14.52
N ALA A 446 -14.13 5.77 -14.71
CA ALA A 446 -14.58 6.28 -16.00
C ALA A 446 -14.80 7.79 -15.88
N GLY A 447 -14.23 8.57 -16.79
CA GLY A 447 -14.03 10.01 -16.63
C GLY A 447 -12.76 10.34 -15.85
N PHE A 448 -12.13 11.48 -16.18
CA PHE A 448 -10.90 11.92 -15.52
C PHE A 448 -11.14 12.37 -14.07
N ASP A 449 -12.27 13.05 -13.80
CA ASP A 449 -12.73 13.49 -12.48
C ASP A 449 -11.64 14.09 -11.57
N GLN A 450 -10.67 14.78 -12.16
CA GLN A 450 -9.54 15.41 -11.45
C GLN A 450 -8.65 14.42 -10.67
N ASN A 451 -8.52 13.18 -11.14
CA ASN A 451 -7.68 12.13 -10.55
C ASN A 451 -6.18 12.34 -10.82
N TYR A 452 -5.63 13.50 -10.45
CA TYR A 452 -4.24 13.89 -10.70
C TYR A 452 -3.21 12.94 -10.05
N GLN A 453 -3.52 12.38 -8.88
CA GLN A 453 -2.61 11.45 -8.20
C GLN A 453 -2.39 10.16 -9.00
N LEU A 454 -3.43 9.66 -9.67
CA LEU A 454 -3.33 8.45 -10.50
C LEU A 454 -2.35 8.66 -11.67
N VAL A 455 -2.34 9.87 -12.24
CA VAL A 455 -1.40 10.26 -13.31
C VAL A 455 0.04 10.25 -12.78
N ILE A 456 0.28 10.85 -11.61
CA ILE A 456 1.60 10.94 -10.97
C ILE A 456 2.11 9.54 -10.56
N ASP A 457 1.23 8.67 -10.10
CA ASP A 457 1.58 7.33 -9.66
C ASP A 457 2.03 6.43 -10.81
N ASN A 458 1.48 6.63 -12.01
CA ASN A 458 1.76 5.84 -13.20
C ASN A 458 2.59 6.58 -14.27
N LEU A 459 3.36 7.61 -13.90
CA LEU A 459 4.18 8.37 -14.86
C LEU A 459 5.03 7.46 -15.76
N LYS A 460 5.07 7.81 -17.05
CA LYS A 460 5.95 7.15 -18.01
C LYS A 460 7.41 7.31 -17.64
N SER A 461 8.24 6.42 -18.17
CA SER A 461 9.69 6.56 -18.05
C SER A 461 10.16 7.89 -18.70
N PRO A 462 11.19 8.56 -18.14
CA PRO A 462 11.64 9.88 -18.59
C PRO A 462 11.92 9.99 -20.10
N SER A 463 12.36 8.90 -20.74
CA SER A 463 12.60 8.84 -22.19
C SER A 463 11.35 9.14 -23.04
N TYR A 464 10.16 8.78 -22.55
CA TYR A 464 8.88 9.00 -23.22
C TYR A 464 8.24 10.35 -22.90
N LEU A 465 8.84 11.13 -21.99
CA LEU A 465 8.36 12.46 -21.59
C LEU A 465 9.06 13.59 -22.35
N ASN A 466 9.79 13.26 -23.43
CA ASN A 466 10.34 14.26 -24.33
C ASN A 466 9.28 14.72 -25.33
N TYR A 467 9.35 15.98 -25.75
CA TYR A 467 8.48 16.53 -26.81
C TYR A 467 6.98 16.51 -26.47
N LEU A 468 6.62 16.93 -25.26
CA LEU A 468 5.22 16.94 -24.81
C LEU A 468 4.36 17.98 -25.55
N SER A 469 3.09 17.64 -25.74
CA SER A 469 2.08 18.57 -26.25
C SER A 469 1.77 19.69 -25.25
N ALA A 470 1.15 20.78 -25.73
CA ALA A 470 0.71 21.87 -24.87
C ALA A 470 -0.27 21.39 -23.78
N ASP A 471 -1.25 20.57 -24.16
CA ASP A 471 -2.24 20.01 -23.23
C ASP A 471 -1.60 19.13 -22.16
N ALA A 472 -0.60 18.31 -22.53
CA ALA A 472 0.15 17.47 -21.59
C ALA A 472 0.91 18.30 -20.55
N VAL A 473 1.55 19.40 -20.97
CA VAL A 473 2.22 20.33 -20.05
C VAL A 473 1.21 21.04 -19.17
N HIS A 474 0.08 21.49 -19.68
CA HIS A 474 -0.99 22.08 -18.86
C HIS A 474 -1.53 21.11 -17.82
N LEU A 475 -1.68 19.83 -18.17
CA LEU A 475 -2.07 18.78 -17.23
C LEU A 475 -0.98 18.56 -16.16
N ILE A 476 0.30 18.58 -16.53
CA ILE A 476 1.42 18.52 -15.59
C ILE A 476 1.36 19.69 -14.59
N LEU A 477 1.16 20.92 -15.07
CA LEU A 477 1.05 22.09 -14.20
C LEU A 477 -0.18 21.97 -13.29
N ALA A 478 -1.31 21.47 -13.80
CA ALA A 478 -2.50 21.19 -13.00
C ALA A 478 -2.23 20.11 -11.93
N CYS A 479 -1.47 19.06 -12.25
CA CYS A 479 -1.01 18.06 -11.28
C CYS A 479 -0.18 18.70 -10.16
N ILE A 480 0.78 19.58 -10.48
CA ILE A 480 1.60 20.27 -9.48
C ILE A 480 0.74 21.19 -8.60
N ARG A 481 -0.22 21.90 -9.20
CA ARG A 481 -1.12 22.82 -8.49
C ARG A 481 -2.09 22.11 -7.54
N ARG A 482 -2.57 20.92 -7.92
CA ARG A 482 -3.71 20.24 -7.26
C ARG A 482 -3.32 19.00 -6.45
N SER A 483 -2.12 18.46 -6.64
CA SER A 483 -1.62 17.31 -5.87
C SER A 483 -0.67 17.76 -4.75
N GLY A 484 -0.67 17.03 -3.63
CA GLY A 484 0.27 17.27 -2.53
C GLY A 484 1.67 16.65 -2.73
N SER A 485 1.92 15.99 -3.88
CA SER A 485 3.14 15.19 -4.12
C SER A 485 3.74 15.48 -5.51
N SER A 486 4.26 16.70 -5.68
CA SER A 486 4.89 17.16 -6.93
C SER A 486 6.32 16.61 -7.12
N GLU A 487 7.00 16.17 -6.07
CA GLU A 487 8.42 15.76 -6.10
C GLU A 487 8.72 14.64 -7.11
N LYS A 488 7.85 13.62 -7.17
CA LYS A 488 8.01 12.49 -8.10
C LYS A 488 7.97 12.97 -9.55
N LEU A 489 7.07 13.90 -9.83
CA LEU A 489 6.86 14.47 -11.16
C LEU A 489 8.00 15.42 -11.55
N VAL A 490 8.42 16.30 -10.63
CA VAL A 490 9.57 17.20 -10.82
C VAL A 490 10.84 16.40 -11.12
N ARG A 491 11.10 15.34 -10.35
CA ARG A 491 12.27 14.47 -10.57
C ARG A 491 12.22 13.73 -11.90
N ALA A 492 11.03 13.26 -12.31
CA ALA A 492 10.87 12.57 -13.59
C ALA A 492 11.11 13.50 -14.79
N LEU A 493 10.72 14.78 -14.69
CA LEU A 493 10.79 15.75 -15.78
C LEU A 493 12.07 16.59 -15.79
N GLY A 494 12.78 16.73 -14.67
CA GLY A 494 13.86 17.70 -14.51
C GLY A 494 14.96 17.64 -15.59
N ASN A 495 15.26 16.46 -16.12
CA ASN A 495 16.27 16.25 -17.17
C ASN A 495 15.69 15.90 -18.55
N THR A 496 14.36 15.93 -18.70
CA THR A 496 13.67 15.58 -19.95
C THR A 496 13.49 16.81 -20.83
N LYS A 497 13.61 16.68 -22.14
CA LYS A 497 13.37 17.77 -23.11
C LYS A 497 11.87 17.93 -23.34
N CYS A 498 11.14 18.27 -22.29
CA CYS A 498 9.68 18.27 -22.27
C CYS A 498 9.04 19.64 -22.58
N LEU A 499 9.79 20.73 -22.44
CA LEU A 499 9.28 22.09 -22.65
C LEU A 499 9.73 22.65 -24.01
N LYS A 500 8.77 23.17 -24.79
CA LYS A 500 8.98 23.88 -26.04
C LYS A 500 9.44 25.30 -25.74
N THR A 501 10.55 25.66 -26.37
CA THR A 501 11.14 27.00 -26.35
C THR A 501 11.32 27.50 -27.77
N ASP A 502 11.65 28.77 -27.93
CA ASP A 502 12.14 29.35 -29.18
C ASP A 502 13.38 28.62 -29.74
N ALA A 503 14.22 28.06 -28.87
CA ALA A 503 15.40 27.25 -29.20
C ALA A 503 15.13 25.73 -29.30
N GLY A 504 13.88 25.32 -29.50
CA GLY A 504 13.46 23.91 -29.59
C GLY A 504 13.00 23.32 -28.26
N PHE A 505 13.01 22.00 -28.11
CA PHE A 505 12.61 21.35 -26.84
C PHE A 505 13.79 21.25 -25.88
N LYS A 506 13.60 21.74 -24.65
CA LYS A 506 14.62 21.89 -23.60
C LYS A 506 14.14 21.32 -22.28
N SER A 507 15.10 21.07 -21.39
CA SER A 507 14.79 20.63 -20.03
C SER A 507 14.34 21.81 -19.17
N PRO A 508 13.45 21.61 -18.19
CA PRO A 508 12.93 22.70 -17.37
C PRO A 508 14.00 23.61 -16.77
N GLY A 509 15.12 23.06 -16.29
CA GLY A 509 16.22 23.83 -15.71
C GLY A 509 17.00 24.71 -16.70
N GLU A 510 16.84 24.48 -18.01
CA GLU A 510 17.45 25.31 -19.07
C GLU A 510 16.50 26.40 -19.57
N CYS A 511 15.23 26.38 -19.16
CA CYS A 511 14.19 27.23 -19.71
C CYS A 511 13.99 28.50 -18.88
N PHE A 512 13.60 29.57 -19.58
CA PHE A 512 13.25 30.85 -18.98
C PHE A 512 11.82 31.23 -19.36
N LEU A 513 11.06 31.74 -18.40
CA LEU A 513 9.79 32.38 -18.71
C LEU A 513 10.05 33.86 -19.03
N CYS A 514 9.72 34.29 -20.25
CA CYS A 514 9.87 35.70 -20.65
C CYS A 514 8.82 36.56 -19.94
N ASP A 515 9.21 37.17 -18.82
CA ASP A 515 8.34 38.06 -18.06
C ASP A 515 8.19 39.42 -18.75
N PRO A 516 6.97 39.99 -18.87
CA PRO A 516 6.80 41.32 -19.45
C PRO A 516 7.59 42.44 -18.73
N ASP A 517 7.82 42.29 -17.42
CA ASP A 517 8.45 43.34 -16.61
C ASP A 517 9.97 43.38 -16.77
N TRP A 518 10.62 42.21 -16.90
CA TRP A 518 12.09 42.11 -16.93
C TRP A 518 12.69 41.20 -17.99
N GLY A 519 11.85 40.51 -18.78
CA GLY A 519 12.27 39.58 -19.83
C GLY A 519 13.07 40.23 -20.97
N CYS A 520 13.05 41.56 -21.10
CA CYS A 520 13.93 42.28 -22.05
C CYS A 520 15.42 41.92 -21.87
N LEU A 521 15.83 41.54 -20.65
CA LEU A 521 17.22 41.22 -20.34
C LEU A 521 17.66 39.92 -21.04
N LEU A 522 16.74 38.95 -21.13
CA LEU A 522 16.97 37.68 -21.79
C LEU A 522 17.00 37.83 -23.32
N GLN A 523 16.35 38.86 -23.86
CA GLN A 523 16.32 39.12 -25.30
C GLN A 523 17.62 39.75 -25.83
N VAL A 524 18.50 40.24 -24.95
CA VAL A 524 19.80 40.81 -25.33
C VAL A 524 20.69 39.77 -26.03
N PHE A 525 20.61 38.51 -25.60
CA PHE A 525 21.35 37.40 -26.22
C PHE A 525 20.39 36.31 -26.65
N SER A 526 20.55 35.78 -27.87
CA SER A 526 19.72 34.69 -28.41
C SER A 526 19.98 33.31 -27.78
N CYS A 527 20.78 33.24 -26.70
CA CYS A 527 21.20 31.97 -26.09
C CYS A 527 20.30 31.49 -24.95
N PHE A 528 19.33 32.29 -24.50
CA PHE A 528 18.40 31.91 -23.44
C PHE A 528 17.16 31.23 -24.04
N PRO A 529 16.91 29.94 -23.77
CA PRO A 529 15.72 29.25 -24.26
C PRO A 529 14.47 29.78 -23.57
N MET A 530 13.69 30.61 -24.28
CA MET A 530 12.47 31.21 -23.75
C MET A 530 11.27 30.30 -24.05
N ILE A 531 10.43 30.08 -23.03
CA ILE A 531 9.20 29.30 -23.18
C ILE A 531 8.33 29.88 -24.30
N ASP A 532 7.90 29.01 -25.21
CA ASP A 532 7.12 29.40 -26.39
C ASP A 532 5.65 29.65 -26.00
N GLU A 533 5.32 30.90 -25.72
CA GLU A 533 3.96 31.29 -25.36
C GLU A 533 2.96 31.06 -26.51
N THR A 534 3.40 31.10 -27.77
CA THR A 534 2.51 30.82 -28.91
C THR A 534 2.08 29.36 -28.97
N PHE A 535 2.98 28.46 -28.55
CA PHE A 535 2.70 27.02 -28.46
C PHE A 535 1.81 26.67 -27.26
N TYR A 536 2.06 27.27 -26.09
CA TYR A 536 1.35 26.93 -24.86
C TYR A 536 0.10 27.77 -24.57
N GLY A 537 -0.03 28.96 -25.18
CA GLY A 537 -1.04 29.95 -24.85
C GLY A 537 -0.82 30.63 -23.48
N SER A 538 -1.64 31.64 -23.18
CA SER A 538 -1.47 32.52 -22.00
C SER A 538 -1.54 31.82 -20.64
N ILE A 539 -2.06 30.59 -20.58
CA ILE A 539 -2.12 29.78 -19.35
C ILE A 539 -0.71 29.54 -18.78
N ILE A 540 0.31 29.41 -19.64
CA ILE A 540 1.69 29.16 -19.22
C ILE A 540 2.24 30.30 -18.37
N VAL A 541 1.96 31.54 -18.77
CA VAL A 541 2.41 32.76 -18.08
C VAL A 541 1.77 32.89 -16.71
N SER A 542 0.52 32.44 -16.56
CA SER A 542 -0.19 32.43 -15.28
C SER A 542 0.32 31.37 -14.28
N SER A 543 1.13 30.41 -14.73
CA SER A 543 1.56 29.24 -13.95
C SER A 543 3.00 29.35 -13.44
N LYS A 544 3.41 30.56 -13.02
CA LYS A 544 4.80 30.86 -12.57
C LYS A 544 5.24 29.96 -11.43
N TRP A 545 4.35 29.69 -10.47
CA TRP A 545 4.69 28.87 -9.30
C TRP A 545 4.97 27.43 -9.70
N GLU A 546 4.14 26.83 -10.56
CA GLU A 546 4.30 25.45 -11.03
C GLU A 546 5.56 25.31 -11.89
N LEU A 547 5.82 26.28 -12.76
CA LEU A 547 7.04 26.32 -13.59
C LEU A 547 8.30 26.43 -12.72
N ARG A 548 8.26 27.24 -11.65
CA ARG A 548 9.35 27.31 -10.67
C ARG A 548 9.62 25.97 -10.01
N GLN A 549 8.58 25.21 -9.66
CA GLN A 549 8.74 23.87 -9.08
C GLN A 549 9.42 22.90 -10.06
N LEU A 550 9.14 23.01 -11.36
CA LEU A 550 9.80 22.22 -12.38
C LEU A 550 11.28 22.59 -12.59
N GLY A 551 11.71 23.78 -12.14
CA GLY A 551 13.07 24.29 -12.30
C GLY A 551 13.21 25.39 -13.37
N VAL A 552 12.12 25.82 -14.00
CA VAL A 552 12.13 26.94 -14.96
C VAL A 552 12.49 28.23 -14.23
N VAL A 553 13.36 29.03 -14.85
CA VAL A 553 13.74 30.34 -14.30
C VAL A 553 12.61 31.34 -14.56
N VAL A 554 11.90 31.68 -13.49
CA VAL A 554 10.78 32.64 -13.49
C VAL A 554 11.05 33.86 -12.60
N ASP A 555 12.18 33.88 -11.90
CA ASP A 555 12.56 34.90 -10.93
C ASP A 555 13.62 35.83 -11.53
N PHE A 556 13.46 37.14 -11.30
CA PHE A 556 14.37 38.16 -11.81
C PHE A 556 15.80 37.95 -11.33
N GLU A 557 16.01 37.67 -10.04
CA GLU A 557 17.35 37.50 -9.46
C GLU A 557 18.12 36.36 -10.12
N LYS A 558 17.47 35.20 -10.28
CA LYS A 558 18.07 34.03 -10.95
C LYS A 558 18.33 34.28 -12.43
N ALA A 559 17.43 34.98 -13.11
CA ALA A 559 17.63 35.37 -14.51
C ALA A 559 18.84 36.32 -14.65
N VAL A 560 19.00 37.26 -13.72
CA VAL A 560 20.15 38.17 -13.68
C VAL A 560 21.46 37.44 -13.40
N GLU A 561 21.49 36.49 -12.45
CA GLU A 561 22.68 35.67 -12.18
C GLU A 561 23.17 34.96 -13.45
N GLU A 562 22.26 34.32 -14.17
CA GLU A 562 22.58 33.59 -15.39
C GLU A 562 22.94 34.54 -16.55
N PHE A 563 22.27 35.68 -16.64
CA PHE A 563 22.65 36.76 -17.55
C PHE A 563 24.07 37.25 -17.30
N VAL A 564 24.44 37.54 -16.04
CA VAL A 564 25.78 38.00 -15.67
C VAL A 564 26.84 36.99 -16.08
N ARG A 565 26.59 35.69 -15.84
CA ARG A 565 27.49 34.61 -16.23
C ARG A 565 27.72 34.60 -17.74
N HIS A 566 26.65 34.68 -18.52
CA HIS A 566 26.73 34.72 -19.98
C HIS A 566 27.35 36.02 -20.50
N PHE A 567 27.01 37.17 -19.92
CA PHE A 567 27.56 38.47 -20.30
C PHE A 567 29.09 38.51 -20.14
N LYS A 568 29.62 38.01 -19.01
CA LYS A 568 31.07 37.87 -18.79
C LYS A 568 31.73 36.97 -19.84
N LEU A 569 31.09 35.86 -20.18
CA LEU A 569 31.57 34.94 -21.20
C LEU A 569 31.64 35.60 -22.58
N GLN A 570 30.55 36.25 -23.01
CA GLN A 570 30.45 36.95 -24.29
C GLN A 570 31.44 38.12 -24.39
N ALA A 571 31.66 38.85 -23.29
CA ALA A 571 32.65 39.91 -23.23
C ALA A 571 34.09 39.35 -23.36
N SER A 572 34.40 38.24 -22.68
CA SER A 572 35.73 37.61 -22.73
C SER A 572 36.07 37.06 -24.11
N SER A 573 35.07 36.65 -24.90
CA SER A 573 35.23 36.20 -26.29
C SER A 573 35.03 37.30 -27.33
N SER A 574 34.97 38.57 -26.92
CA SER A 574 34.72 39.74 -27.80
C SER A 574 33.51 39.56 -28.72
N SER A 575 32.47 38.87 -28.23
CA SER A 575 31.29 38.46 -29.01
C SER A 575 30.07 39.36 -28.78
N ILE A 576 30.22 40.41 -27.97
CA ILE A 576 29.19 41.45 -27.78
C ILE A 576 29.23 42.38 -29.00
N SER A 577 28.18 42.29 -29.83
CA SER A 577 28.01 43.10 -31.03
C SER A 577 27.42 44.47 -30.70
N LYS A 578 27.37 45.37 -31.70
CA LYS A 578 26.70 46.66 -31.55
C LYS A 578 25.21 46.51 -31.17
N ASP A 579 24.52 45.53 -31.75
CA ASP A 579 23.09 45.32 -31.52
C ASP A 579 22.85 44.81 -30.10
N HIS A 580 23.71 43.92 -29.59
CA HIS A 580 23.66 43.48 -28.20
C HIS A 580 23.84 44.66 -27.23
N VAL A 581 24.77 45.59 -27.51
CA VAL A 581 24.98 46.79 -26.69
C VAL A 581 23.75 47.69 -26.67
N LEU A 582 23.19 48.00 -27.83
CA LEU A 582 22.02 48.89 -27.93
C LEU A 582 20.78 48.25 -27.28
N LEU A 583 20.55 46.95 -27.50
CA LEU A 583 19.48 46.20 -26.83
C LEU A 583 19.67 46.17 -25.30
N PHE A 584 20.90 45.94 -24.84
CA PHE A 584 21.22 45.94 -23.42
C PHE A 584 20.95 47.31 -22.78
N LEU A 585 21.41 48.40 -23.41
CA LEU A 585 21.19 49.75 -22.89
C LEU A 585 19.71 50.14 -22.89
N SER A 586 18.97 49.76 -23.93
CA SER A 586 17.51 49.93 -24.00
C SER A 586 16.80 49.18 -22.87
N CYS A 587 17.14 47.91 -22.66
CA CYS A 587 16.57 47.12 -21.56
C CYS A 587 16.97 47.69 -20.19
N TYR A 588 18.23 48.10 -20.01
CA TYR A 588 18.69 48.71 -18.77
C TYR A 588 17.93 50.00 -18.45
N ARG A 589 17.66 50.84 -19.47
CA ARG A 589 16.79 52.02 -19.33
C ARG A 589 15.41 51.62 -18.83
N GLN A 590 14.76 50.67 -19.51
CA GLN A 590 13.42 50.20 -19.14
C GLN A 590 13.39 49.69 -17.69
N LEU A 591 14.34 48.84 -17.31
CA LEU A 591 14.44 48.27 -15.97
C LEU A 591 14.76 49.32 -14.90
N SER A 592 15.62 50.29 -15.21
CA SER A 592 15.98 51.39 -14.29
C SER A 592 14.84 52.36 -14.04
N GLY A 593 13.89 52.48 -14.98
CA GLY A 593 12.65 53.23 -14.80
C GLY A 593 11.61 52.50 -13.93
N MET A 594 11.78 51.20 -13.72
CA MET A 594 10.94 50.38 -12.85
C MET A 594 11.51 50.28 -11.42
N ARG A 595 10.73 49.73 -10.48
CA ARG A 595 11.13 49.54 -9.08
C ARG A 595 12.09 48.35 -8.85
N TRP A 596 12.81 47.88 -9.88
CA TRP A 596 13.72 46.74 -9.77
C TRP A 596 15.04 47.15 -9.12
N LYS A 597 15.46 46.39 -8.11
CA LYS A 597 16.78 46.55 -7.49
C LYS A 597 17.74 45.58 -8.15
N PHE A 598 18.63 46.10 -8.98
CA PHE A 598 19.70 45.29 -9.55
C PHE A 598 20.63 44.73 -8.46
N PRO A 599 20.94 43.42 -8.50
CA PRO A 599 21.97 42.83 -7.67
C PRO A 599 23.31 43.56 -7.81
N ASP A 600 24.07 43.66 -6.72
CA ASP A 600 25.37 44.36 -6.73
C ASP A 600 26.37 43.70 -7.67
N GLU A 601 26.32 42.37 -7.82
CA GLU A 601 27.14 41.67 -8.78
C GLU A 601 26.86 42.10 -10.23
N PHE A 602 25.58 42.30 -10.58
CA PHE A 602 25.20 42.78 -11.90
C PHE A 602 25.76 44.19 -12.15
N LYS A 603 25.57 45.12 -11.20
CA LYS A 603 26.12 46.48 -11.32
C LYS A 603 27.63 46.49 -11.47
N ARG A 604 28.32 45.68 -10.68
CA ARG A 604 29.78 45.51 -10.77
C ARG A 604 30.19 44.95 -12.13
N CYS A 605 29.50 43.90 -12.59
CA CYS A 605 29.75 43.26 -13.87
C CYS A 605 29.67 44.27 -15.03
N ILE A 606 28.55 45.00 -15.14
CA ILE A 606 28.34 45.92 -16.24
C ILE A 606 29.28 47.12 -16.19
N SER A 607 29.79 47.50 -15.01
CA SER A 607 30.75 48.60 -14.86
C SER A 607 32.21 48.23 -15.11
N GLU A 608 32.61 46.99 -14.80
CA GLU A 608 34.03 46.59 -14.74
C GLU A 608 34.43 45.64 -15.88
N VAL A 609 33.49 44.90 -16.45
CA VAL A 609 33.76 44.00 -17.59
C VAL A 609 34.03 44.83 -18.84
N LYS A 610 34.99 44.39 -19.67
CA LYS A 610 35.35 45.04 -20.92
C LYS A 610 34.37 44.65 -22.05
N TRP A 611 33.39 45.50 -22.32
CA TRP A 611 32.35 45.21 -23.33
C TRP A 611 32.01 46.39 -24.24
N LEU A 612 32.49 47.60 -23.94
CA LEU A 612 32.33 48.76 -24.82
C LEU A 612 33.54 48.91 -25.74
N ARG A 613 33.30 49.00 -27.04
CA ARG A 613 34.36 49.28 -28.01
C ARG A 613 34.74 50.75 -27.97
N THR A 614 36.04 51.02 -27.99
CA THR A 614 36.57 52.38 -28.07
C THR A 614 37.29 52.61 -29.40
N ARG A 615 37.33 53.88 -29.82
CA ARG A 615 38.17 54.36 -30.92
C ARG A 615 39.61 54.38 -30.41
N GLN A 616 40.54 53.74 -31.11
CA GLN A 616 41.97 53.93 -30.86
C GLN A 616 42.62 54.46 -32.14
N GLY A 617 43.40 55.53 -32.01
CA GLY A 617 44.00 56.27 -33.13
C GLY A 617 44.84 55.37 -34.07
N ASP A 618 44.64 55.57 -35.37
CA ASP A 618 45.34 54.99 -36.54
C ASP A 618 45.49 53.47 -36.67
N SER A 619 45.15 52.64 -35.68
CA SER A 619 45.05 51.20 -35.85
C SER A 619 43.60 50.76 -36.04
N HIS A 620 43.30 50.07 -37.15
CA HIS A 620 41.98 49.51 -37.48
C HIS A 620 41.47 48.41 -36.52
N ILE A 621 42.08 48.26 -35.34
CA ILE A 621 41.73 47.28 -34.31
C ILE A 621 41.28 48.09 -33.08
N GLY A 622 39.97 48.19 -32.85
CA GLY A 622 39.42 48.82 -31.65
C GLY A 622 39.57 47.92 -30.43
N ASP A 623 39.89 48.51 -29.27
CA ASP A 623 40.01 47.79 -27.98
C ASP A 623 38.68 47.85 -27.21
N TYR A 624 38.31 46.73 -26.58
CA TYR A 624 37.14 46.64 -25.70
C TYR A 624 37.54 47.08 -24.30
N ARG A 625 36.80 48.03 -23.73
CA ARG A 625 37.07 48.62 -22.42
C ARG A 625 35.85 48.53 -21.50
N SER A 626 36.13 48.64 -20.20
CA SER A 626 35.08 48.74 -19.19
C SER A 626 34.42 50.11 -19.29
N PRO A 627 33.11 50.27 -19.00
CA PRO A 627 32.49 51.58 -18.99
C PRO A 627 33.24 52.60 -18.11
N ARG A 628 33.81 52.18 -16.97
CA ARG A 628 34.62 53.04 -16.11
C ARG A 628 35.89 53.60 -16.75
N ASP A 629 36.34 52.98 -17.84
CA ASP A 629 37.54 53.33 -18.61
C ASP A 629 37.19 53.94 -19.99
N CYS A 630 35.93 54.35 -20.19
CA CYS A 630 35.42 54.90 -21.44
C CYS A 630 34.97 56.35 -21.28
N ILE A 631 35.05 57.09 -22.39
CA ILE A 631 34.51 58.46 -22.51
C ILE A 631 33.46 58.48 -23.62
N LEU A 632 32.30 59.06 -23.33
CA LEU A 632 31.34 59.39 -24.38
C LEU A 632 31.78 60.73 -25.00
N PHE A 633 32.08 60.71 -26.31
CA PHE A 633 32.50 61.91 -27.03
C PHE A 633 31.41 62.99 -27.00
N GLY A 634 31.80 64.25 -27.08
CA GLY A 634 30.89 65.39 -27.07
C GLY A 634 31.65 66.68 -27.37
N PRO A 635 30.95 67.80 -27.62
CA PRO A 635 31.57 69.05 -28.11
C PRO A 635 32.71 69.56 -27.22
N ASP A 636 32.60 69.39 -25.90
CA ASP A 636 33.63 69.82 -24.93
C ASP A 636 34.99 69.11 -25.14
N TRP A 637 35.01 67.97 -25.83
CA TRP A 637 36.20 67.17 -26.07
C TRP A 637 36.93 67.52 -27.37
N GLU A 638 36.30 68.28 -28.28
CA GLU A 638 36.84 68.60 -29.60
C GLU A 638 38.21 69.28 -29.50
N SER A 639 38.34 70.27 -28.61
CA SER A 639 39.59 71.02 -28.44
C SER A 639 40.69 70.23 -27.73
N ILE A 640 40.40 69.23 -26.89
CA ILE A 640 41.46 68.43 -26.23
C ILE A 640 41.85 67.19 -27.04
N SER A 641 40.97 66.70 -27.90
CA SER A 641 41.16 65.46 -28.66
C SER A 641 42.41 65.41 -29.55
N PRO A 642 42.88 66.50 -30.21
CA PRO A 642 44.05 66.43 -31.10
C PRO A 642 45.37 66.23 -30.36
N ILE A 643 45.40 66.56 -29.07
CA ILE A 643 46.58 66.48 -28.21
C ILE A 643 46.48 65.36 -27.16
N THR A 644 45.51 64.45 -27.31
CA THR A 644 45.28 63.33 -26.40
C THR A 644 44.91 62.05 -27.13
N LEU A 645 45.13 60.89 -26.49
CA LEU A 645 44.64 59.58 -26.95
C LEU A 645 43.57 59.04 -25.99
N LEU A 646 42.43 59.72 -25.97
CA LEU A 646 41.35 59.40 -25.04
C LEU A 646 40.55 58.16 -25.49
N PRO A 647 40.08 57.32 -24.53
CA PRO A 647 39.32 56.11 -24.82
C PRO A 647 37.85 56.46 -25.14
N PHE A 648 37.62 57.17 -26.25
CA PHE A 648 36.27 57.49 -26.71
C PHE A 648 35.54 56.24 -27.15
N ILE A 649 34.28 56.07 -26.72
CA ILE A 649 33.39 55.04 -27.24
C ILE A 649 33.30 55.20 -28.77
N ASP A 650 33.26 54.09 -29.52
CA ASP A 650 33.20 54.13 -30.98
C ASP A 650 31.81 54.50 -31.50
N ASP A 651 31.47 55.78 -31.38
CA ASP A 651 30.25 56.40 -31.92
C ASP A 651 30.35 56.71 -33.42
N SER A 652 31.26 56.04 -34.17
CA SER A 652 31.30 56.20 -35.62
C SER A 652 30.17 55.42 -36.28
N ASP A 653 29.72 55.85 -37.47
CA ASP A 653 28.70 55.14 -38.26
C ASP A 653 29.06 53.67 -38.55
N ARG A 654 30.35 53.33 -38.48
CA ARG A 654 30.85 51.97 -38.69
C ARG A 654 30.57 51.05 -37.50
N PHE A 655 30.26 51.59 -36.33
CA PHE A 655 29.99 50.80 -35.13
C PHE A 655 28.71 51.24 -34.41
N TYR A 656 28.79 52.01 -33.33
CA TYR A 656 27.59 52.35 -32.56
C TYR A 656 26.77 53.50 -33.17
N GLY A 657 27.41 54.39 -33.95
CA GLY A 657 26.79 55.60 -34.52
C GLY A 657 26.19 56.52 -33.45
N ASP A 658 25.33 57.44 -33.90
CA ASP A 658 24.70 58.44 -33.02
C ASP A 658 23.76 57.83 -31.95
N ALA A 659 23.27 56.61 -32.17
CA ALA A 659 22.33 55.94 -31.26
C ALA A 659 22.89 55.76 -29.83
N ILE A 660 24.22 55.65 -29.68
CA ILE A 660 24.84 55.49 -28.36
C ILE A 660 24.68 56.73 -27.48
N HIS A 661 24.56 57.91 -28.08
CA HIS A 661 24.38 59.18 -27.37
C HIS A 661 23.00 59.28 -26.70
N GLU A 662 22.00 58.56 -27.20
CA GLU A 662 20.70 58.47 -26.54
C GLU A 662 20.83 57.87 -25.13
N TYR A 663 21.79 56.98 -24.90
CA TYR A 663 21.98 56.23 -23.66
C TYR A 663 22.96 56.88 -22.67
N ARG A 664 23.12 58.20 -22.75
CA ARG A 664 24.04 58.98 -21.92
C ARG A 664 23.85 58.77 -20.41
N LYS A 665 22.60 58.68 -19.94
CA LYS A 665 22.29 58.52 -18.51
C LYS A 665 22.68 57.13 -18.01
N GLU A 666 22.38 56.11 -18.81
CA GLU A 666 22.66 54.71 -18.55
C GLU A 666 24.17 54.48 -18.50
N LEU A 667 24.90 54.96 -19.51
CA LEU A 667 26.37 54.91 -19.57
C LEU A 667 27.01 55.63 -18.36
N LYS A 668 26.51 56.83 -18.00
CA LYS A 668 26.98 57.53 -16.80
C LYS A 668 26.78 56.71 -15.53
N SER A 669 25.62 56.04 -15.39
CA SER A 669 25.34 55.19 -14.22
C SER A 669 26.26 53.97 -14.12
N MET A 670 26.79 53.48 -15.26
CA MET A 670 27.73 52.37 -15.33
C MET A 670 29.19 52.82 -15.12
N GLY A 671 29.47 54.13 -15.12
CA GLY A 671 30.79 54.70 -14.83
C GLY A 671 31.47 55.40 -16.02
N THR A 672 30.84 55.46 -17.19
CA THR A 672 31.36 56.19 -18.36
C THR A 672 31.44 57.69 -18.07
N ALA A 673 32.56 58.31 -18.43
CA ALA A 673 32.69 59.75 -18.38
C ALA A 673 31.89 60.38 -19.54
N VAL A 674 30.82 61.10 -19.21
CA VAL A 674 29.91 61.72 -20.20
C VAL A 674 29.97 63.26 -20.19
N THR A 675 30.74 63.84 -19.27
CA THR A 675 31.07 65.27 -19.24
C THR A 675 32.57 65.43 -19.20
N PHE A 676 33.07 66.58 -19.67
CA PHE A 676 34.49 66.93 -19.55
C PHE A 676 34.98 66.78 -18.10
N ALA A 677 34.20 67.28 -17.14
CA ALA A 677 34.49 67.19 -15.71
C ALA A 677 34.64 65.75 -15.19
N ASP A 678 33.79 64.83 -15.65
CA ASP A 678 33.82 63.42 -15.25
C ASP A 678 35.09 62.70 -15.77
N GLY A 679 35.63 63.17 -16.91
CA GLY A 679 36.73 62.50 -17.61
C GLY A 679 38.10 63.19 -17.55
N VAL A 680 38.25 64.31 -16.84
CA VAL A 680 39.53 65.07 -16.72
C VAL A 680 40.72 64.16 -16.34
N LYS A 681 40.49 63.15 -15.49
CA LYS A 681 41.52 62.16 -15.11
C LYS A 681 42.15 61.44 -16.31
N PHE A 682 41.36 61.14 -17.35
CA PHE A 682 41.85 60.44 -18.54
C PHE A 682 42.79 61.32 -19.38
N VAL A 683 42.58 62.64 -19.37
CA VAL A 683 43.45 63.59 -20.08
C VAL A 683 44.85 63.58 -19.48
N ALA A 684 44.95 63.48 -18.15
CA ALA A 684 46.22 63.38 -17.46
C ALA A 684 47.01 62.12 -17.88
N ASP A 685 46.33 60.97 -17.97
CA ASP A 685 46.97 59.70 -18.33
C ASP A 685 47.27 59.55 -19.83
N CYS A 686 46.48 60.20 -20.68
CA CYS A 686 46.51 60.02 -22.14
C CYS A 686 47.01 61.24 -22.93
N LEU A 687 47.67 62.21 -22.29
CA LEU A 687 48.23 63.37 -22.99
C LEU A 687 49.28 62.93 -24.02
N ARG A 688 49.15 63.43 -25.25
CA ARG A 688 50.08 63.18 -26.34
C ARG A 688 50.28 64.46 -27.14
N ILE A 689 51.32 65.19 -26.81
CA ILE A 689 51.71 66.38 -27.56
C ILE A 689 52.17 65.94 -28.98
N PRO A 690 51.62 66.53 -30.06
CA PRO A 690 52.04 66.23 -31.43
C PRO A 690 53.52 66.56 -31.65
N SER A 691 54.22 65.73 -32.44
CA SER A 691 55.65 65.96 -32.76
C SER A 691 55.90 67.28 -33.51
N ASN A 692 54.89 67.82 -34.20
CA ASN A 692 54.93 69.15 -34.81
C ASN A 692 54.09 70.13 -33.96
N PRO A 693 54.73 71.07 -33.24
CA PRO A 693 54.04 72.04 -32.38
C PRO A 693 53.03 72.93 -33.11
N SER A 694 53.22 73.16 -34.41
CA SER A 694 52.28 73.97 -35.23
C SER A 694 50.90 73.35 -35.38
N ASN A 695 50.72 72.07 -35.04
CA ASN A 695 49.42 71.41 -35.04
C ASN A 695 48.59 71.70 -33.79
N ILE A 696 49.14 72.44 -32.82
CA ILE A 696 48.48 72.80 -31.56
C ILE A 696 47.88 74.19 -31.71
N SER A 697 46.56 74.27 -31.70
CA SER A 697 45.83 75.53 -31.76
C SER A 697 45.72 76.19 -30.36
N PRO A 698 45.40 77.50 -30.28
CA PRO A 698 45.14 78.17 -29.00
C PRO A 698 44.07 77.46 -28.18
N GLU A 699 43.01 76.96 -28.83
CA GLU A 699 41.91 76.24 -28.19
C GLU A 699 42.38 74.93 -27.54
N ASN A 700 43.35 74.23 -28.15
CA ASN A 700 43.93 73.03 -27.54
C ASN A 700 44.66 73.38 -26.23
N VAL A 701 45.41 74.48 -26.22
CA VAL A 701 46.15 74.96 -25.05
C VAL A 701 45.19 75.38 -23.94
N PHE A 702 44.17 76.17 -24.27
CA PHE A 702 43.14 76.56 -23.29
C PHE A 702 42.39 75.37 -22.72
N SER A 703 42.07 74.37 -23.54
CA SER A 703 41.43 73.13 -23.08
C SER A 703 42.33 72.34 -22.11
N LEU A 704 43.65 72.28 -22.39
CA LEU A 704 44.63 71.64 -21.50
C LEU A 704 44.78 72.40 -20.18
N LEU A 705 44.87 73.73 -20.21
CA LEU A 705 44.95 74.56 -18.99
C LEU A 705 43.67 74.45 -18.16
N LYS A 706 42.50 74.45 -18.81
CA LYS A 706 41.22 74.19 -18.14
C LYS A 706 41.18 72.80 -17.49
N CYS A 707 41.76 71.78 -18.14
CA CYS A 707 41.93 70.45 -17.55
C CYS A 707 42.80 70.50 -16.29
N ILE A 708 43.96 71.16 -16.33
CA ILE A 708 44.87 71.33 -15.19
C ILE A 708 44.17 72.02 -14.02
N ARG A 709 43.46 73.13 -14.28
CA ARG A 709 42.63 73.83 -13.29
C ARG A 709 41.68 72.86 -12.57
N MET A 710 40.98 72.02 -13.34
CA MET A 710 40.03 71.05 -12.79
C MET A 710 40.70 69.88 -12.04
N LEU A 711 41.92 69.48 -12.42
CA LEU A 711 42.70 68.47 -11.68
C LEU A 711 43.17 69.04 -10.33
N GLU A 712 43.63 70.28 -10.32
CA GLU A 712 44.03 71.00 -9.11
C GLU A 712 42.85 71.19 -8.15
N GLU A 713 41.69 71.64 -8.66
CA GLU A 713 40.45 71.76 -7.89
C GLU A 713 40.01 70.42 -7.25
N LYS A 714 40.30 69.30 -7.91
CA LYS A 714 39.98 67.96 -7.43
C LYS A 714 41.09 67.30 -6.60
N ASN A 715 42.20 68.00 -6.34
CA ASN A 715 43.40 67.47 -5.67
C ASN A 715 43.93 66.17 -6.31
N ILE A 716 43.84 66.05 -7.64
CA ILE A 716 44.37 64.90 -8.39
C ILE A 716 45.82 65.19 -8.75
N SER A 717 46.74 64.34 -8.30
CA SER A 717 48.16 64.45 -8.64
C SER A 717 48.40 64.21 -10.13
N LEU A 718 49.22 65.05 -10.76
CA LEU A 718 49.63 64.86 -12.14
C LEU A 718 50.57 63.65 -12.26
N PRO A 719 50.25 62.66 -13.12
CA PRO A 719 51.13 61.52 -13.36
C PRO A 719 52.50 61.95 -13.90
N GLU A 720 53.53 61.14 -13.65
CA GLU A 720 54.87 61.35 -14.23
C GLU A 720 54.83 61.35 -15.77
N SER A 721 53.96 60.50 -16.36
CA SER A 721 53.71 60.46 -17.80
C SER A 721 53.20 61.80 -18.34
N PHE A 722 52.29 62.45 -17.61
CA PHE A 722 51.77 63.78 -17.94
C PHE A 722 52.88 64.82 -17.92
N THR A 723 53.63 64.89 -16.83
CA THR A 723 54.74 65.85 -16.65
C THR A 723 55.78 65.72 -17.76
N ARG A 724 56.12 64.49 -18.15
CA ARG A 724 57.03 64.21 -19.27
C ARG A 724 56.49 64.70 -20.62
N GLN A 725 55.20 64.51 -20.88
CA GLN A 725 54.58 64.96 -22.14
C GLN A 725 54.49 66.48 -22.20
N VAL A 726 54.07 67.10 -21.10
CA VAL A 726 53.95 68.56 -21.00
C VAL A 726 55.31 69.26 -21.08
N SER A 727 56.40 68.65 -20.64
CA SER A 727 57.75 69.24 -20.72
C SER A 727 58.30 69.37 -22.16
N GLN A 728 57.60 68.84 -23.17
CA GLN A 728 58.02 68.96 -24.57
C GLN A 728 57.93 70.40 -25.09
N LYS A 729 58.55 70.69 -26.23
CA LYS A 729 58.48 71.99 -26.91
C LYS A 729 57.14 72.12 -27.61
N TRP A 730 56.22 72.93 -27.08
CA TRP A 730 54.88 73.08 -27.67
C TRP A 730 54.17 74.42 -27.41
N LEU A 731 54.61 75.22 -26.44
CA LEU A 731 54.03 76.54 -26.18
C LEU A 731 54.61 77.56 -27.17
N LYS A 732 53.75 78.34 -27.83
CA LYS A 732 54.18 79.35 -28.79
C LYS A 732 54.80 80.55 -28.08
N THR A 733 55.98 80.97 -28.51
CA THR A 733 56.74 82.08 -27.93
C THR A 733 57.32 82.97 -29.03
N HIS A 734 57.65 84.22 -28.70
CA HIS A 734 58.24 85.15 -29.65
C HIS A 734 59.72 84.87 -30.02
N VAL A 735 60.37 83.85 -29.41
CA VAL A 735 61.80 83.55 -29.57
C VAL A 735 62.05 82.22 -30.29
N GLY A 736 63.11 82.17 -31.11
CA GLY A 736 63.59 80.95 -31.78
C GLY A 736 62.66 80.46 -32.88
N ASP A 737 62.46 79.15 -32.98
CA ASP A 737 61.56 78.50 -33.98
C ASP A 737 60.06 78.74 -33.70
N GLY A 738 59.70 79.75 -32.89
CA GLY A 738 58.33 80.13 -32.56
C GLY A 738 57.65 79.29 -31.48
N TYR A 739 58.28 78.25 -30.96
CA TYR A 739 57.75 77.39 -29.89
C TYR A 739 58.83 77.07 -28.85
N SER A 740 58.47 76.88 -27.58
CA SER A 740 59.37 76.58 -26.47
C SER A 740 58.76 75.54 -25.53
N SER A 741 59.59 74.91 -24.69
CA SER A 741 59.11 74.03 -23.61
C SER A 741 58.64 74.86 -22.43
N PRO A 742 57.60 74.45 -21.66
CA PRO A 742 57.02 75.29 -20.62
C PRO A 742 58.00 75.84 -19.58
N ASN A 743 59.00 75.06 -19.17
CA ASN A 743 60.05 75.50 -18.24
C ASN A 743 61.02 76.54 -18.81
N GLN A 744 60.97 76.81 -20.11
CA GLN A 744 61.73 77.84 -20.81
C GLN A 744 60.85 79.05 -21.19
N CYS A 745 59.55 79.03 -20.86
CA CYS A 745 58.61 80.09 -21.19
C CYS A 745 58.44 81.07 -20.02
N LEU A 746 58.23 82.34 -20.36
CA LEU A 746 57.85 83.40 -19.43
C LEU A 746 56.42 83.89 -19.73
N LEU A 747 55.63 84.16 -18.70
CA LEU A 747 54.37 84.89 -18.86
C LEU A 747 54.63 86.39 -18.76
N PHE A 748 54.24 87.15 -19.78
CA PHE A 748 54.42 88.60 -19.79
C PHE A 748 53.34 89.27 -18.94
N ASP A 749 53.78 90.17 -18.07
CA ASP A 749 52.98 90.88 -17.05
C ASP A 749 53.25 92.39 -17.19
N GLN A 750 52.33 93.23 -16.74
CA GLN A 750 52.40 94.68 -16.87
C GLN A 750 53.66 95.28 -16.23
N GLN A 751 54.22 94.62 -15.23
CA GLN A 751 55.49 95.00 -14.62
C GLN A 751 56.68 94.89 -15.59
N TRP A 752 56.65 93.96 -16.55
CA TRP A 752 57.69 93.81 -17.58
C TRP A 752 57.66 94.93 -18.62
N GLU A 753 56.51 95.57 -18.88
CA GLU A 753 56.37 96.64 -19.89
C GLU A 753 57.34 97.81 -19.69
N SER A 754 57.74 98.06 -18.45
CA SER A 754 58.70 99.12 -18.11
C SER A 754 60.17 98.76 -18.41
N TYR A 755 60.47 97.49 -18.71
CA TYR A 755 61.83 96.97 -18.88
C TYR A 755 62.06 96.24 -20.20
N LEU A 756 61.07 95.50 -20.72
CA LEU A 756 61.19 94.62 -21.88
C LEU A 756 59.91 94.68 -22.73
N LYS A 757 60.06 94.47 -24.04
CA LYS A 757 58.94 94.19 -24.95
C LYS A 757 58.64 92.69 -24.96
N GLN A 758 57.43 92.32 -25.36
CA GLN A 758 57.01 90.91 -25.48
C GLN A 758 57.91 90.07 -26.40
N THR A 759 58.65 90.70 -27.33
CA THR A 759 59.61 90.03 -28.23
C THR A 759 61.01 89.85 -27.65
N ASP A 760 61.32 90.47 -26.51
CA ASP A 760 62.70 90.59 -26.01
C ASP A 760 63.16 89.36 -25.19
N GLY A 761 62.30 88.36 -25.02
CA GLY A 761 62.57 87.13 -24.28
C GLY A 761 61.59 86.02 -24.66
N PRO A 762 61.73 84.80 -24.13
CA PRO A 762 60.87 83.66 -24.44
C PRO A 762 59.47 83.79 -23.80
N PHE A 763 58.86 84.96 -23.98
CA PHE A 763 57.51 85.24 -23.54
C PHE A 763 56.50 84.49 -24.42
N ILE A 764 55.44 84.00 -23.79
CA ILE A 764 54.30 83.37 -24.47
C ILE A 764 53.69 84.37 -25.45
N ASP A 765 53.41 83.90 -26.68
CA ASP A 765 52.87 84.73 -27.76
C ASP A 765 51.41 85.15 -27.48
N GLU A 766 51.26 86.32 -26.86
CA GLU A 766 49.94 86.89 -26.51
C GLU A 766 49.10 87.25 -27.74
N GLU A 767 49.73 87.55 -28.89
CA GLU A 767 48.97 87.81 -30.12
C GLU A 767 48.31 86.52 -30.65
N PHE A 768 48.96 85.38 -30.45
CA PHE A 768 48.43 84.07 -30.84
C PHE A 768 47.40 83.50 -29.85
N TYR A 769 47.65 83.60 -28.55
CA TYR A 769 46.74 83.04 -27.54
C TYR A 769 45.65 84.03 -27.09
N GLY A 770 45.83 85.34 -27.29
CA GLY A 770 44.96 86.37 -26.76
C GLY A 770 45.19 86.63 -25.26
N SER A 771 44.60 87.72 -24.74
CA SER A 771 44.78 88.14 -23.34
C SER A 771 44.22 87.16 -22.30
N GLU A 772 43.37 86.21 -22.72
CA GLU A 772 42.80 85.17 -21.87
C GLU A 772 43.87 84.26 -21.24
N ILE A 773 45.03 84.08 -21.89
CA ILE A 773 46.12 83.23 -21.39
C ILE A 773 46.63 83.67 -20.01
N LYS A 774 46.56 84.96 -19.70
CA LYS A 774 46.93 85.52 -18.39
C LYS A 774 46.02 85.04 -17.26
N SER A 775 44.75 84.72 -17.57
CA SER A 775 43.81 84.18 -16.59
C SER A 775 44.14 82.76 -16.13
N TYR A 776 45.11 82.08 -16.78
CA TYR A 776 45.59 80.74 -16.44
C TYR A 776 46.98 80.73 -15.79
N GLN A 777 47.37 81.82 -15.12
CA GLN A 777 48.69 81.98 -14.51
C GLN A 777 49.07 80.83 -13.55
N ARG A 778 48.11 80.32 -12.76
CA ARG A 778 48.36 79.22 -11.82
C ARG A 778 48.65 77.92 -12.55
N GLU A 779 47.84 77.61 -13.55
CA GLU A 779 47.95 76.39 -14.36
C GLU A 779 49.22 76.39 -15.21
N LEU A 780 49.58 77.56 -15.77
CA LEU A 780 50.84 77.77 -16.48
C LEU A 780 52.05 77.57 -15.54
N SER A 781 51.98 78.09 -14.31
CA SER A 781 53.01 77.84 -13.30
C SER A 781 53.11 76.35 -12.93
N ALA A 782 51.99 75.63 -12.89
CA ALA A 782 51.94 74.21 -12.54
C ALA A 782 52.64 73.32 -13.59
N ILE A 783 52.66 73.75 -14.85
CA ILE A 783 53.36 73.05 -15.93
C ILE A 783 54.81 73.52 -16.14
N GLY A 784 55.28 74.49 -15.35
CA GLY A 784 56.67 74.95 -15.34
C GLY A 784 56.92 76.34 -15.94
N VAL A 785 55.90 77.03 -16.46
CA VAL A 785 56.06 78.41 -16.96
C VAL A 785 56.44 79.33 -15.82
N THR A 786 57.46 80.17 -16.05
CA THR A 786 57.87 81.14 -15.03
C THR A 786 56.98 82.37 -15.10
N VAL A 787 56.16 82.54 -14.06
CA VAL A 787 55.18 83.63 -13.94
C VAL A 787 55.58 84.72 -12.94
N ASP A 788 56.72 84.55 -12.26
CA ASP A 788 57.28 85.49 -11.28
C ASP A 788 58.54 86.17 -11.84
N ILE A 789 58.62 87.49 -11.72
CA ILE A 789 59.69 88.32 -12.30
C ILE A 789 61.05 87.98 -11.68
N GLY A 790 61.09 87.76 -10.36
CA GLY A 790 62.32 87.46 -9.63
C GLY A 790 62.97 86.15 -10.07
N ARG A 791 62.16 85.17 -10.48
CA ARG A 791 62.64 83.91 -11.08
C ARG A 791 62.90 84.03 -12.58
N GLY A 792 62.19 84.93 -13.28
CA GLY A 792 62.31 85.14 -14.72
C GLY A 792 63.66 85.70 -15.18
N CYS A 793 64.32 86.51 -14.34
CA CYS A 793 65.66 87.03 -14.62
C CYS A 793 66.75 85.96 -14.83
N ALA A 794 66.51 84.71 -14.43
CA ALA A 794 67.44 83.59 -14.65
C ALA A 794 67.24 82.88 -16.00
N LEU A 795 66.11 83.16 -16.70
CA LEU A 795 65.74 82.57 -17.99
C LEU A 795 65.97 83.54 -19.17
N LEU A 796 66.04 84.85 -18.88
CA LEU A 796 66.48 85.93 -19.80
C LEU A 796 68.01 86.04 -19.79
#